data_AF-A0A7R9AKS6-F1
#
_entry.id   AF-A0A7R9AKS6-F1
#
_cell.length_a   1.000
_cell.length_b   1.000
_cell.length_c   1.000
_cell.angle_alpha   90.00
_cell.angle_beta   90.00
_cell.angle_gamma   90.00
#
_symmetry.space_group_name_H-M   'P 1'
#
loop_
_entity.id
_entity.type
_entity.pdbx_description
1 polymer ?
#
loop_
_entity_poly.entity_id
_entity_poly.type
_entity_poly.pdbx_seq_one_letter_code
_entity_poly.pdbx_strand_id
1 'polypeptide(L)'
;MLLVLVRVCDFEWSGARPRLGQLGHEGNDLDDWEINFIQGVLGHLQLDLTNRNAGDSADANVDHARGRDRLSSVADPVYKVMEDSLMGRCEVLYEISQLPKSYTNTNPDWLPLVQICGSREFLEITKTFNYSNCESSSEYHFGLPSSLNCNPSSNQCGNFWKGVPHPVVQTECLLEAAPRKRPEDFTRRMGKSFSSLSVWEWMGERTFVNRVIGCGDRHDMLILGSISSSRQIVNLHLHENSEASINSYLNISLSSIKSLSRYFALPTKTILIKPLKYHHTSQVLSYSIPTKPPSPSWNSKYPESSESDEKENNKTPSKPKSNINHKSRRERRSQHSSKHHAVVNIEDSSEENGKTNQCLLPFQYLDSSPHRLFTPFSLARKSSQSESFFVQQMKELVNDIVSDLDATQPIPDKMTLEKLTLAVELCRDMNMEDLKKASAYFIEGVSPIKKIHLVESKTIRDIIVMCGTEASFTILKQWIEQKKLEGESAASAIASAPAHFRSPTPELIHMFYEMIRSSAVQEYQQLLISSVLAFSNLLRVACVDDNVKQAQYSVHMIQKPCTKDQASRYISFLEGYKKKSSTLRRVYITALGNTGLPAVLPLLKAIVNDTKASSYLRSSAVFSMKYLAFQEPSKLVSTLLAIYHSRDYPVVVRISAVSLLFFTCPELSVWQRLAIATWYEPNLALVSFVRSSLETLAQLEDPHYNQMSRNAASALYLSKPLSLGLDHAYNLVRTSSTIKLESVVIEQWSWQRGLDLTTLYYRRTSRLAGLSRLNLETELNIANTDRFLTVLQEVVFPSDDITQARPPIRDLKKSTKWIHDTLKMAPRILPHLEGDLHVKLNNLQERILPFDKKLQVDLARGFATHHYQERQGR
;
A
#
# COMPACT_ATOMS: atom_id res chain seq x y z
N MET A 1 15.84 24.07 -33.23
CA MET A 1 15.12 23.01 -33.93
C MET A 1 15.77 21.68 -33.57
N LEU A 2 15.15 20.87 -32.70
CA LEU A 2 15.61 19.49 -32.51
C LEU A 2 15.15 18.68 -33.73
N LEU A 3 16.09 18.37 -34.62
CA LEU A 3 15.83 17.54 -35.79
C LEU A 3 16.03 16.08 -35.39
N VAL A 4 15.14 15.57 -34.52
CA VAL A 4 15.18 14.17 -34.11
C VAL A 4 14.75 13.32 -35.30
N LEU A 5 15.70 12.58 -35.88
CA LEU A 5 15.43 11.49 -36.79
C LEU A 5 14.85 10.32 -36.00
N VAL A 6 13.58 10.44 -35.60
CA VAL A 6 12.80 9.33 -35.07
C VAL A 6 12.60 8.34 -36.21
N ARG A 7 13.50 7.37 -36.33
CA ARG A 7 13.31 6.24 -37.21
C ARG A 7 12.22 5.37 -36.59
N VAL A 8 10.95 5.63 -36.95
CA VAL A 8 9.85 4.73 -36.60
C VAL A 8 10.08 3.41 -37.33
N CYS A 9 10.84 2.53 -36.67
CA CYS A 9 11.14 1.19 -37.13
C CYS A 9 9.87 0.37 -37.00
N ASP A 10 9.35 -0.05 -38.15
CA ASP A 10 8.20 -0.92 -38.24
C ASP A 10 6.94 -0.32 -37.57
N PHE A 11 6.42 0.73 -38.22
CA PHE A 11 4.99 0.69 -38.51
C PHE A 11 4.73 -0.64 -39.24
N GLU A 12 4.17 -1.61 -38.53
CA GLU A 12 3.71 -2.84 -39.14
C GLU A 12 2.43 -2.53 -39.94
N TRP A 13 2.60 -1.94 -41.12
CA TRP A 13 1.51 -1.60 -42.05
C TRP A 13 0.99 -2.87 -42.75
N SER A 14 0.60 -3.86 -41.95
CA SER A 14 0.01 -5.14 -42.36
C SER A 14 -1.48 -4.97 -42.66
N GLY A 15 -1.78 -4.16 -43.68
CA GLY A 15 -3.14 -3.79 -44.04
C GLY A 15 -3.81 -2.92 -42.96
N ALA A 16 -5.09 -3.20 -42.68
CA ALA A 16 -6.05 -2.29 -42.03
C ALA A 16 -5.75 -1.79 -40.59
N ARG A 17 -4.58 -2.09 -39.99
CA ARG A 17 -4.27 -1.86 -38.57
C ARG A 17 -3.09 -0.90 -38.33
N PRO A 18 -3.24 0.43 -38.45
CA PRO A 18 -2.19 1.39 -38.12
C PRO A 18 -2.04 1.62 -36.59
N ARG A 19 -1.65 0.56 -35.87
CA ARG A 19 -1.22 0.62 -34.45
C ARG A 19 0.28 0.95 -34.38
N LEU A 20 0.72 1.81 -33.44
CA LEU A 20 2.15 2.01 -33.19
C LEU A 20 2.70 0.78 -32.45
N GLY A 21 3.37 -0.10 -33.19
CA GLY A 21 3.94 -1.33 -32.64
C GLY A 21 5.26 -1.09 -31.90
N GLN A 22 6.23 -0.47 -32.59
CA GLN A 22 7.61 -0.35 -32.12
C GLN A 22 8.15 1.04 -32.49
N LEU A 23 9.03 1.58 -31.65
CA LEU A 23 9.78 2.80 -31.96
C LEU A 23 11.27 2.49 -32.00
N GLY A 24 11.98 3.22 -32.84
CA GLY A 24 13.43 3.21 -32.84
C GLY A 24 14.00 4.61 -33.03
N HIS A 25 15.29 4.71 -32.79
CA HIS A 25 16.07 5.89 -33.14
C HIS A 25 17.50 5.47 -33.51
N GLU A 26 18.21 6.42 -34.11
CA GLU A 26 19.64 6.37 -34.38
C GLU A 26 20.29 7.57 -33.71
N GLY A 27 21.51 7.40 -33.19
CA GLY A 27 22.28 8.46 -32.51
C GLY A 27 22.72 8.03 -31.12
N ASN A 28 23.03 9.03 -30.27
CA ASN A 28 23.22 8.82 -28.84
C ASN A 28 21.93 8.25 -28.21
N ASP A 29 22.07 7.56 -27.10
CA ASP A 29 20.94 7.09 -26.31
C ASP A 29 20.07 8.30 -25.90
N LEU A 30 18.78 8.28 -26.28
CA LEU A 30 17.82 9.31 -25.89
C LEU A 30 17.46 9.12 -24.41
N ASP A 31 17.31 10.22 -23.66
CA ASP A 31 16.74 10.14 -22.31
C ASP A 31 15.28 9.62 -22.39
N ASP A 32 14.79 8.86 -21.41
CA ASP A 32 13.41 8.35 -21.45
C ASP A 32 12.35 9.47 -21.53
N TRP A 33 12.63 10.71 -21.08
CA TRP A 33 11.70 11.83 -21.27
C TRP A 33 11.59 12.29 -22.72
N GLU A 34 12.66 12.19 -23.51
CA GLU A 34 12.64 12.48 -24.94
C GLU A 34 11.82 11.41 -25.66
N ILE A 35 12.05 10.14 -25.30
CA ILE A 35 11.27 8.98 -25.78
C ILE A 35 9.79 9.18 -25.43
N ASN A 36 9.45 9.51 -24.18
CA ASN A 36 8.09 9.77 -23.73
C ASN A 36 7.44 10.95 -24.47
N PHE A 37 8.19 12.02 -24.76
CA PHE A 37 7.67 13.15 -25.53
C PHE A 37 7.34 12.74 -26.98
N ILE A 38 8.24 11.98 -27.62
CA ILE A 38 8.07 11.45 -28.97
C ILE A 38 6.88 10.47 -29.04
N GLN A 39 6.83 9.50 -28.12
CA GLN A 39 5.68 8.61 -27.94
C GLN A 39 4.40 9.41 -27.78
N GLY A 40 4.44 10.47 -26.96
CA GLY A 40 3.34 11.40 -26.70
C GLY A 40 2.73 11.90 -27.99
N VAL A 41 3.53 12.60 -28.80
CA VAL A 41 3.11 13.13 -30.11
C VAL A 41 2.60 12.03 -31.04
N LEU A 42 3.28 10.89 -31.12
CA LEU A 42 2.90 9.82 -32.06
C LEU A 42 1.61 9.09 -31.65
N GLY A 43 1.31 8.95 -30.35
CA GLY A 43 0.08 8.34 -29.86
C GLY A 43 -1.21 9.07 -30.28
N HIS A 44 -1.11 10.36 -30.62
CA HIS A 44 -2.23 11.11 -31.21
C HIS A 44 -2.54 10.71 -32.65
N LEU A 45 -1.57 10.16 -33.38
CA LEU A 45 -1.73 9.74 -34.78
C LEU A 45 -2.12 8.26 -34.92
N GLN A 46 -2.06 7.49 -33.82
CA GLN A 46 -2.48 6.09 -33.79
C GLN A 46 -4.00 5.94 -34.05
N LEU A 47 -4.38 5.01 -34.92
CA LEU A 47 -5.77 4.70 -35.25
C LEU A 47 -5.96 3.18 -35.38
N ASP A 48 -6.95 2.60 -34.71
CA ASP A 48 -7.40 1.23 -35.00
C ASP A 48 -8.77 1.29 -35.68
N LEU A 49 -8.78 1.17 -37.00
CA LEU A 49 -9.99 1.22 -37.82
C LEU A 49 -10.57 -0.19 -38.09
N THR A 50 -10.00 -1.24 -37.48
CA THR A 50 -10.51 -2.61 -37.62
C THR A 50 -11.64 -2.90 -36.64
N ASN A 51 -12.88 -2.90 -37.13
CA ASN A 51 -14.01 -3.37 -36.34
C ASN A 51 -13.87 -4.89 -36.10
N ARG A 52 -13.52 -5.28 -34.87
CA ARG A 52 -13.46 -6.69 -34.43
C ARG A 52 -14.84 -7.27 -34.05
N ASN A 53 -15.85 -6.44 -33.82
CA ASN A 53 -17.07 -6.86 -33.11
C ASN A 53 -18.22 -7.28 -34.03
N ALA A 54 -17.98 -7.42 -35.34
CA ALA A 54 -18.95 -8.00 -36.27
C ALA A 54 -19.17 -9.54 -36.08
N GLY A 55 -18.62 -10.14 -35.03
CA GLY A 55 -18.65 -11.59 -34.76
C GLY A 55 -19.28 -12.01 -33.42
N ASP A 56 -18.89 -11.40 -32.30
CA ASP A 56 -19.00 -12.05 -30.97
C ASP A 56 -19.83 -11.28 -29.89
N SER A 57 -20.75 -10.38 -30.26
CA SER A 57 -21.65 -9.73 -29.27
C SER A 57 -23.10 -9.66 -29.74
N ALA A 58 -23.80 -10.78 -29.61
CA ALA A 58 -25.25 -10.86 -29.79
C ALA A 58 -25.99 -10.47 -28.49
N ASP A 59 -25.98 -9.19 -28.14
CA ASP A 59 -26.94 -8.62 -27.17
C ASP A 59 -27.81 -7.59 -27.89
N ALA A 60 -29.00 -8.05 -28.30
CA ALA A 60 -29.96 -7.24 -29.05
C ALA A 60 -30.95 -6.55 -28.10
N ASN A 61 -30.91 -5.22 -28.04
CA ASN A 61 -32.09 -4.36 -27.84
C ASN A 61 -31.74 -2.87 -28.02
N VAL A 62 -31.85 -2.39 -29.27
CA VAL A 62 -32.09 -0.97 -29.59
C VAL A 62 -33.09 -0.92 -30.75
N ASP A 63 -34.16 -0.13 -30.59
CA ASP A 63 -35.32 -0.14 -31.48
C ASP A 63 -35.02 0.27 -32.93
N HIS A 64 -35.52 -0.52 -33.89
CA HIS A 64 -35.49 -0.18 -35.32
C HIS A 64 -36.69 0.69 -35.74
N ALA A 65 -36.46 2.00 -35.87
CA ALA A 65 -37.30 2.88 -36.69
C ALA A 65 -36.83 2.85 -38.17
N ARG A 66 -37.78 2.94 -39.11
CA ARG A 66 -37.59 2.55 -40.53
C ARG A 66 -36.98 3.65 -41.41
N GLY A 67 -36.11 3.24 -42.33
CA GLY A 67 -35.75 4.00 -43.53
C GLY A 67 -34.76 3.23 -44.41
N ARG A 68 -35.23 2.58 -45.49
CA ARG A 68 -34.33 1.96 -46.47
C ARG A 68 -34.01 2.96 -47.58
N ASP A 69 -32.73 3.25 -47.78
CA ASP A 69 -32.20 3.37 -49.13
C ASP A 69 -30.74 2.89 -49.21
N ARG A 70 -30.22 2.75 -50.44
CA ARG A 70 -29.19 1.75 -50.77
C ARG A 70 -27.72 2.14 -50.47
N LEU A 71 -26.91 1.08 -50.33
CA LEU A 71 -25.50 0.96 -50.77
C LEU A 71 -24.33 1.13 -49.74
N SER A 72 -24.29 0.20 -48.79
CA SER A 72 -23.12 -0.66 -48.46
C SER A 72 -21.68 -0.07 -48.44
N SER A 73 -21.10 0.01 -47.23
CA SER A 73 -19.75 -0.54 -46.89
C SER A 73 -19.29 -0.17 -45.47
N VAL A 74 -19.98 0.76 -44.81
CA VAL A 74 -19.61 1.27 -43.48
C VAL A 74 -20.02 0.28 -42.38
N ALA A 75 -19.06 -0.52 -41.91
CA ALA A 75 -19.12 -1.18 -40.60
C ALA A 75 -19.35 -0.12 -39.50
N ASP A 76 -19.85 -0.50 -38.32
CA ASP A 76 -20.40 0.43 -37.31
C ASP A 76 -19.65 1.78 -37.20
N PRO A 77 -20.36 2.92 -37.28
CA PRO A 77 -19.74 4.25 -37.19
C PRO A 77 -19.23 4.55 -35.77
N VAL A 78 -19.67 3.76 -34.77
CA VAL A 78 -19.26 3.87 -33.37
C VAL A 78 -18.90 2.48 -32.86
N TYR A 79 -17.70 2.31 -32.32
CA TYR A 79 -17.24 1.04 -31.74
C TYR A 79 -16.20 1.27 -30.63
N LYS A 80 -15.96 0.24 -29.83
CA LYS A 80 -15.00 0.27 -28.72
C LYS A 80 -13.86 -0.72 -28.95
N VAL A 81 -12.65 -0.35 -28.54
CA VAL A 81 -11.46 -1.20 -28.68
C VAL A 81 -10.49 -0.98 -27.51
N MET A 82 -9.74 -2.01 -27.12
CA MET A 82 -8.60 -1.84 -26.20
C MET A 82 -7.38 -1.34 -26.98
N GLU A 83 -6.92 -0.15 -26.63
CA GLU A 83 -5.84 0.59 -27.29
C GLU A 83 -4.68 0.86 -26.31
N ASP A 84 -3.45 0.70 -26.78
CA ASP A 84 -2.23 1.03 -26.02
C ASP A 84 -1.89 2.53 -26.17
N SER A 85 -1.57 3.18 -25.06
CA SER A 85 -1.24 4.61 -24.96
C SER A 85 -0.21 4.85 -23.87
N LEU A 86 0.36 6.07 -23.81
CA LEU A 86 1.34 6.43 -22.78
C LEU A 86 0.82 6.21 -21.37
N MET A 87 -0.47 6.47 -21.14
CA MET A 87 -1.13 6.31 -19.84
C MET A 87 -1.39 4.84 -19.49
N GLY A 88 -1.24 3.92 -20.45
CA GLY A 88 -1.52 2.51 -20.30
C GLY A 88 -2.42 1.98 -21.42
N ARG A 89 -3.00 0.80 -21.20
CA ARG A 89 -3.87 0.11 -22.15
C ARG A 89 -5.31 0.18 -21.68
N CYS A 90 -6.13 0.96 -22.39
CA CYS A 90 -7.47 1.34 -21.96
C CYS A 90 -8.52 1.13 -23.05
N GLU A 91 -9.79 1.05 -22.65
CA GLU A 91 -10.93 1.03 -23.55
C GLU A 91 -11.08 2.41 -24.21
N VAL A 92 -11.17 2.44 -25.54
CA VAL A 92 -11.31 3.65 -26.36
C VAL A 92 -12.54 3.52 -27.23
N LEU A 93 -13.37 4.56 -27.22
CA LEU A 93 -14.54 4.71 -28.09
C LEU A 93 -14.10 5.50 -29.32
N TYR A 94 -14.33 4.91 -30.48
CA TYR A 94 -14.18 5.55 -31.78
C TYR A 94 -15.56 6.00 -32.26
N GLU A 95 -15.68 7.27 -32.65
CA GLU A 95 -16.80 7.78 -33.45
C GLU A 95 -16.24 8.24 -34.82
N ILE A 96 -16.72 7.66 -35.92
CA ILE A 96 -16.31 7.98 -37.29
C ILE A 96 -17.46 8.67 -38.01
N SER A 97 -17.22 9.87 -38.54
CA SER A 97 -18.17 10.70 -39.28
C SER A 97 -17.62 11.11 -40.64
N GLN A 98 -18.42 10.99 -41.70
CA GLN A 98 -18.08 11.61 -42.99
C GLN A 98 -18.35 13.12 -42.93
N LEU A 99 -17.38 13.93 -43.33
CA LEU A 99 -17.51 15.39 -43.37
C LEU A 99 -17.98 15.86 -44.77
N PRO A 100 -19.02 16.72 -44.86
CA PRO A 100 -19.42 17.31 -46.13
C PRO A 100 -18.31 18.17 -46.76
N LYS A 101 -18.17 18.12 -48.10
CA LYS A 101 -17.21 18.96 -48.85
C LYS A 101 -17.47 20.48 -48.76
N SER A 102 -18.61 20.90 -48.21
CA SER A 102 -18.89 22.30 -47.85
C SER A 102 -18.23 22.71 -46.52
N TYR A 103 -18.12 21.78 -45.56
CA TYR A 103 -17.49 22.02 -44.25
C TYR A 103 -15.99 22.28 -44.38
N THR A 104 -15.34 21.70 -45.39
CA THR A 104 -13.89 21.89 -45.64
C THR A 104 -13.51 23.29 -46.10
N ASN A 105 -14.45 24.04 -46.68
CA ASN A 105 -14.20 25.39 -47.19
C ASN A 105 -14.46 26.48 -46.13
N THR A 106 -15.13 26.14 -45.03
CA THR A 106 -15.53 27.09 -43.97
C THR A 106 -14.59 27.08 -42.76
N ASN A 107 -13.71 26.08 -42.63
CA ASN A 107 -12.83 25.88 -41.47
C ASN A 107 -11.36 25.63 -41.89
N PRO A 108 -10.69 26.57 -42.59
CA PRO A 108 -9.36 26.36 -43.15
C PRO A 108 -8.27 26.06 -42.10
N ASP A 109 -8.38 26.65 -40.90
CA ASP A 109 -7.41 26.45 -39.80
C ASP A 109 -7.37 25.00 -39.27
N TRP A 110 -8.44 24.23 -39.50
CA TRP A 110 -8.63 22.87 -39.00
C TRP A 110 -8.35 21.80 -40.05
N LEU A 111 -8.19 22.23 -41.31
CA LEU A 111 -8.12 21.40 -42.50
C LEU A 111 -7.01 21.92 -43.43
N PRO A 112 -5.73 21.78 -43.05
CA PRO A 112 -4.63 22.19 -43.88
C PRO A 112 -4.57 21.31 -45.15
N LEU A 113 -4.18 21.92 -46.28
CA LEU A 113 -3.87 21.23 -47.54
C LEU A 113 -4.99 20.32 -48.11
N VAL A 114 -6.26 20.68 -47.90
CA VAL A 114 -7.46 19.99 -48.45
C VAL A 114 -7.31 19.56 -49.92
N GLN A 115 -6.61 20.36 -50.72
CA GLN A 115 -6.35 20.12 -52.14
C GLN A 115 -5.64 18.77 -52.43
N ILE A 116 -4.82 18.26 -51.50
CA ILE A 116 -4.10 16.98 -51.64
C ILE A 116 -5.08 15.80 -51.69
N CYS A 117 -6.27 15.93 -51.10
CA CYS A 117 -7.28 14.87 -51.07
C CYS A 117 -7.98 14.61 -52.42
N GLY A 118 -7.95 15.58 -53.34
CA GLY A 118 -8.60 15.46 -54.65
C GLY A 118 -10.09 15.09 -54.54
N SER A 119 -10.46 13.91 -55.01
CA SER A 119 -11.83 13.39 -54.97
C SER A 119 -12.20 12.62 -53.69
N ARG A 120 -11.22 12.23 -52.86
CA ARG A 120 -11.39 11.38 -51.66
C ARG A 120 -12.47 11.92 -50.71
N GLU A 121 -13.10 11.02 -49.96
CA GLU A 121 -14.01 11.38 -48.89
C GLU A 121 -13.25 11.95 -47.69
N PHE A 122 -13.87 12.87 -46.94
CA PHE A 122 -13.31 13.41 -45.71
C PHE A 122 -13.88 12.67 -44.52
N LEU A 123 -13.01 12.24 -43.61
CA LEU A 123 -13.36 11.52 -42.40
C LEU A 123 -12.91 12.32 -41.18
N GLU A 124 -13.85 12.52 -40.26
CA GLU A 124 -13.59 12.89 -38.87
C GLU A 124 -13.61 11.62 -38.01
N ILE A 125 -12.58 11.44 -37.20
CA ILE A 125 -12.49 10.34 -36.24
C ILE A 125 -12.26 10.94 -34.86
N THR A 126 -13.17 10.63 -33.93
CA THR A 126 -13.06 11.05 -32.53
C THR A 126 -12.74 9.84 -31.68
N LYS A 127 -11.63 9.91 -30.93
CA LYS A 127 -11.25 8.92 -29.90
C LYS A 127 -11.55 9.49 -28.51
N THR A 128 -12.29 8.77 -27.68
CA THR A 128 -12.49 9.08 -26.26
C THR A 128 -12.01 7.92 -25.40
N PHE A 129 -11.14 8.20 -24.43
CA PHE A 129 -10.55 7.19 -23.56
C PHE A 129 -11.38 6.98 -22.29
N ASN A 130 -11.67 5.73 -21.94
CA ASN A 130 -12.27 5.35 -20.68
C ASN A 130 -11.19 5.01 -19.65
N TYR A 131 -10.72 6.00 -18.89
CA TYR A 131 -9.79 5.75 -17.78
C TYR A 131 -10.39 4.89 -16.65
N SER A 132 -11.70 4.65 -16.64
CA SER A 132 -12.32 3.70 -15.70
C SER A 132 -12.09 2.23 -16.07
N ASN A 133 -11.69 1.95 -17.31
CA ASN A 133 -11.56 0.60 -17.86
C ASN A 133 -10.21 0.44 -18.58
N CYS A 134 -9.18 0.09 -17.80
CA CYS A 134 -7.82 -0.12 -18.29
C CYS A 134 -7.25 -1.45 -17.81
N GLU A 135 -6.65 -2.23 -18.71
CA GLU A 135 -5.91 -3.47 -18.41
C GLU A 135 -4.56 -3.19 -17.70
N SER A 136 -3.97 -2.01 -17.96
CA SER A 136 -2.75 -1.55 -17.31
C SER A 136 -2.66 -0.04 -17.35
N SER A 137 -1.98 0.56 -16.36
CA SER A 137 -1.79 2.00 -16.18
C SER A 137 -0.32 2.33 -15.91
N SER A 138 0.20 3.40 -16.50
CA SER A 138 1.61 3.85 -16.35
C SER A 138 1.84 4.80 -15.16
N GLU A 139 0.91 4.83 -14.20
CA GLU A 139 0.92 5.75 -13.06
C GLU A 139 1.84 5.31 -11.93
N TYR A 140 2.64 6.25 -11.41
CA TYR A 140 3.43 6.06 -10.19
C TYR A 140 2.81 6.79 -9.00
N HIS A 141 2.41 6.03 -7.99
CA HIS A 141 1.97 6.50 -6.68
C HIS A 141 2.64 5.71 -5.55
N PHE A 142 2.68 6.33 -4.37
CA PHE A 142 3.12 5.71 -3.14
C PHE A 142 2.34 6.30 -1.95
N GLY A 143 2.01 5.46 -0.96
CA GLY A 143 1.52 5.91 0.34
C GLY A 143 0.08 6.40 0.37
N LEU A 144 -0.75 6.09 -0.64
CA LEU A 144 -2.16 6.49 -0.62
C LEU A 144 -2.93 5.72 0.48
N PRO A 145 -3.92 6.32 1.15
CA PRO A 145 -4.56 5.70 2.30
C PRO A 145 -5.23 4.37 1.97
N SER A 146 -5.08 3.42 2.90
CA SER A 146 -5.60 2.05 2.83
C SER A 146 -7.13 1.93 2.68
N SER A 147 -7.88 3.03 2.82
CA SER A 147 -9.33 3.07 2.58
C SER A 147 -9.70 3.29 1.10
N LEU A 148 -8.72 3.46 0.22
CA LEU A 148 -8.92 3.68 -1.21
C LEU A 148 -9.29 2.36 -1.91
N ASN A 149 -10.60 2.12 -2.11
CA ASN A 149 -11.13 0.99 -2.87
C ASN A 149 -11.30 1.33 -4.37
N CYS A 150 -10.34 2.05 -4.96
CA CYS A 150 -10.33 2.40 -6.38
C CYS A 150 -8.88 2.50 -6.88
N ASN A 151 -8.66 2.28 -8.19
CA ASN A 151 -7.35 2.48 -8.80
C ASN A 151 -7.10 4.00 -8.93
N PRO A 152 -6.00 4.57 -8.35
CA PRO A 152 -5.70 6.00 -8.41
C PRO A 152 -5.76 6.61 -9.82
N SER A 153 -5.36 5.82 -10.81
CA SER A 153 -5.31 6.23 -12.21
C SER A 153 -6.68 6.35 -12.90
N SER A 154 -7.75 5.85 -12.26
CA SER A 154 -9.11 5.70 -12.80
C SER A 154 -10.05 6.84 -12.38
N ASN A 155 -11.02 7.16 -13.23
CA ASN A 155 -12.13 8.08 -12.89
C ASN A 155 -13.06 7.50 -11.78
N GLN A 156 -12.93 6.23 -11.42
CA GLN A 156 -13.57 5.67 -10.22
C GLN A 156 -13.02 6.29 -8.93
N CYS A 157 -11.76 6.76 -8.94
CA CYS A 157 -11.21 7.58 -7.86
C CYS A 157 -11.61 9.07 -7.95
N GLY A 158 -12.56 9.42 -8.82
CA GLY A 158 -13.02 10.80 -9.01
C GLY A 158 -13.47 11.51 -7.74
N ASN A 159 -14.22 10.81 -6.89
CA ASN A 159 -14.65 11.33 -5.59
C ASN A 159 -13.50 11.41 -4.56
N PHE A 160 -12.42 10.64 -4.71
CA PHE A 160 -11.19 10.85 -3.93
C PHE A 160 -10.49 12.13 -4.39
N TRP A 161 -10.33 12.34 -5.70
CA TRP A 161 -9.75 13.56 -6.25
C TRP A 161 -10.60 14.81 -5.99
N LYS A 162 -11.92 14.65 -5.80
CA LYS A 162 -12.86 15.71 -5.40
C LYS A 162 -13.12 15.81 -3.90
N GLY A 163 -12.58 14.88 -3.10
CA GLY A 163 -12.77 14.67 -1.65
C GLY A 163 -14.18 14.43 -1.14
N VAL A 164 -15.19 14.47 -2.03
CA VAL A 164 -16.58 14.11 -1.72
C VAL A 164 -16.58 12.77 -0.97
N PRO A 165 -17.19 12.69 0.23
CA PRO A 165 -17.23 11.46 1.00
C PRO A 165 -18.01 10.39 0.24
N HIS A 166 -17.29 9.52 -0.47
CA HIS A 166 -17.87 8.28 -0.95
C HIS A 166 -18.39 7.50 0.28
N PRO A 167 -19.65 7.04 0.30
CA PRO A 167 -19.93 5.86 1.08
C PRO A 167 -19.06 4.76 0.46
N VAL A 168 -17.97 4.39 1.15
CA VAL A 168 -17.18 3.21 0.78
C VAL A 168 -18.04 2.00 1.14
N VAL A 169 -18.92 1.66 0.20
CA VAL A 169 -19.87 0.56 0.27
C VAL A 169 -19.06 -0.73 0.18
N GLN A 170 -18.73 -1.31 1.33
CA GLN A 170 -18.55 -2.76 1.42
C GLN A 170 -19.94 -3.39 1.28
N THR A 171 -20.09 -4.37 0.39
CA THR A 171 -21.34 -5.04 -0.05
C THR A 171 -22.29 -4.22 -0.92
N GLU A 172 -22.57 -4.75 -2.11
CA GLU A 172 -23.49 -4.21 -3.14
C GLU A 172 -24.78 -3.60 -2.56
N CYS A 173 -24.88 -2.27 -2.59
CA CYS A 173 -26.11 -1.54 -2.24
C CYS A 173 -26.16 -0.20 -2.99
N LEU A 174 -26.89 -0.22 -4.12
CA LEU A 174 -27.49 0.92 -4.85
C LEU A 174 -26.67 2.23 -4.93
N LEU A 175 -26.02 2.44 -6.07
CA LEU A 175 -25.58 3.75 -6.54
C LEU A 175 -26.61 4.32 -7.53
N GLU A 176 -27.39 5.32 -7.12
CA GLU A 176 -27.84 6.35 -8.07
C GLU A 176 -26.74 7.41 -8.16
N ALA A 177 -26.23 7.64 -9.36
CA ALA A 177 -25.17 8.61 -9.59
C ALA A 177 -25.72 10.04 -9.54
N ALA A 178 -25.12 10.91 -8.73
CA ALA A 178 -25.43 12.34 -8.76
C ALA A 178 -25.13 12.92 -10.16
N PRO A 179 -25.98 13.82 -10.71
CA PRO A 179 -25.84 14.32 -12.07
C PRO A 179 -24.55 15.13 -12.22
N ARG A 180 -23.67 14.69 -13.12
CA ARG A 180 -22.40 15.39 -13.45
C ARG A 180 -22.70 16.70 -14.19
N LYS A 181 -22.09 17.81 -13.76
CA LYS A 181 -22.11 19.08 -14.51
C LYS A 181 -21.40 18.90 -15.86
N ARG A 182 -21.99 19.43 -16.93
CA ARG A 182 -21.41 19.36 -18.29
C ARG A 182 -20.20 20.31 -18.41
N PRO A 183 -19.05 19.86 -18.96
CA PRO A 183 -17.90 20.73 -19.20
C PRO A 183 -18.07 21.53 -20.50
N GLU A 184 -18.90 22.58 -20.48
CA GLU A 184 -19.28 23.34 -21.69
C GLU A 184 -18.08 23.97 -22.43
N ASP A 185 -17.06 24.43 -21.69
CA ASP A 185 -15.81 24.96 -22.27
C ASP A 185 -15.00 23.91 -23.04
N PHE A 186 -15.06 22.63 -22.65
CA PHE A 186 -14.34 21.55 -23.29
C PHE A 186 -14.91 21.25 -24.68
N THR A 187 -16.24 21.17 -24.78
CA THR A 187 -16.94 21.05 -26.07
C THR A 187 -16.69 22.24 -26.99
N ARG A 188 -16.66 23.47 -26.43
CA ARG A 188 -16.53 24.71 -27.20
C ARG A 188 -15.17 24.81 -27.92
N ARG A 189 -14.08 24.30 -27.31
CA ARG A 189 -12.73 24.27 -27.92
C ARG A 189 -12.49 23.10 -28.86
N MET A 190 -13.15 21.95 -28.64
CA MET A 190 -13.08 20.81 -29.56
C MET A 190 -13.92 21.01 -30.83
N GLY A 191 -14.85 21.98 -30.82
CA GLY A 191 -15.70 22.32 -31.97
C GLY A 191 -16.65 21.19 -32.38
N LYS A 192 -17.09 20.37 -31.41
CA LYS A 192 -17.97 19.21 -31.63
C LYS A 192 -19.03 19.12 -30.52
N SER A 193 -20.25 18.73 -30.91
CA SER A 193 -21.27 18.20 -29.99
C SER A 193 -21.19 16.67 -30.01
N PHE A 194 -21.03 16.02 -28.86
CA PHE A 194 -20.97 14.55 -28.79
C PHE A 194 -22.36 13.94 -28.93
N SER A 195 -22.52 13.06 -29.92
CA SER A 195 -23.79 12.38 -30.23
C SER A 195 -24.11 11.23 -29.27
N SER A 196 -23.10 10.53 -28.75
CA SER A 196 -23.33 9.41 -27.83
C SER A 196 -23.46 9.84 -26.38
N LEU A 197 -24.48 9.33 -25.68
CA LEU A 197 -24.62 9.43 -24.22
C LEU A 197 -23.42 8.81 -23.49
N SER A 198 -22.82 7.73 -24.02
CA SER A 198 -21.72 7.01 -23.37
C SER A 198 -20.43 7.83 -23.24
N VAL A 199 -20.22 8.83 -24.11
CA VAL A 199 -19.06 9.73 -24.01
C VAL A 199 -19.11 10.51 -22.68
N TRP A 200 -20.30 10.99 -22.32
CA TRP A 200 -20.50 11.78 -21.10
C TRP A 200 -20.37 10.96 -19.81
N GLU A 201 -20.67 9.65 -19.87
CA GLU A 201 -20.46 8.71 -18.76
C GLU A 201 -18.97 8.42 -18.51
N TRP A 202 -18.14 8.49 -19.55
CA TRP A 202 -16.70 8.27 -19.46
C TRP A 202 -15.93 9.53 -19.05
N MET A 203 -16.47 10.71 -19.38
CA MET A 203 -15.93 12.00 -18.96
C MET A 203 -16.10 12.20 -17.45
N GLY A 204 -14.99 12.09 -16.73
CA GLY A 204 -14.87 12.32 -15.29
C GLY A 204 -13.81 13.37 -14.98
N GLU A 205 -12.96 13.08 -14.01
CA GLU A 205 -11.89 13.94 -13.50
C GLU A 205 -10.66 13.89 -14.39
N ARG A 206 -10.41 12.76 -15.06
CA ARG A 206 -9.47 12.61 -16.17
C ARG A 206 -10.26 12.43 -17.46
N THR A 207 -10.02 13.28 -18.44
CA THR A 207 -10.66 13.19 -19.76
C THR A 207 -9.63 13.41 -20.85
N PHE A 208 -9.56 12.51 -21.82
CA PHE A 208 -8.76 12.68 -23.02
C PHE A 208 -9.65 12.43 -24.24
N VAL A 209 -9.69 13.43 -25.14
CA VAL A 209 -10.37 13.31 -26.43
C VAL A 209 -9.43 13.78 -27.53
N ASN A 210 -9.34 12.98 -28.59
CA ASN A 210 -8.55 13.27 -29.79
C ASN A 210 -9.46 13.27 -31.02
N ARG A 211 -9.39 14.34 -31.82
CA ARG A 211 -10.13 14.53 -33.08
C ARG A 211 -9.11 14.50 -34.22
N VAL A 212 -9.13 13.42 -34.99
CA VAL A 212 -8.29 13.25 -36.19
C VAL A 212 -9.14 13.55 -37.41
N ILE A 213 -8.62 14.35 -38.33
CA ILE A 213 -9.29 14.71 -39.58
C ILE A 213 -8.38 14.31 -40.73
N GLY A 214 -8.96 13.63 -41.72
CA GLY A 214 -8.21 13.13 -42.87
C GLY A 214 -9.10 12.84 -44.07
N CYS A 215 -8.53 12.23 -45.09
CA CYS A 215 -9.24 11.87 -46.31
C CYS A 215 -8.79 10.53 -46.91
N GLY A 216 -9.75 9.78 -47.44
CA GLY A 216 -9.57 8.41 -47.89
C GLY A 216 -10.65 7.49 -47.33
N ASP A 217 -10.30 6.23 -47.06
CA ASP A 217 -11.20 5.23 -46.48
C ASP A 217 -10.61 4.62 -45.18
N ARG A 218 -11.23 3.57 -44.62
CA ARG A 218 -10.76 2.93 -43.37
C ARG A 218 -9.44 2.14 -43.52
N HIS A 219 -8.94 1.92 -44.73
CA HIS A 219 -7.73 1.16 -45.03
C HIS A 219 -6.59 2.07 -45.52
N ASP A 220 -6.90 3.12 -46.29
CA ASP A 220 -5.95 4.15 -46.77
C ASP A 220 -6.44 5.56 -46.39
N MET A 221 -6.21 5.97 -45.14
CA MET A 221 -6.53 7.31 -44.63
C MET A 221 -5.28 8.20 -44.60
N LEU A 222 -5.30 9.30 -45.36
CA LEU A 222 -4.33 10.39 -45.22
C LEU A 222 -4.77 11.32 -44.09
N ILE A 223 -4.01 11.39 -43.00
CA ILE A 223 -4.25 12.32 -41.91
C ILE A 223 -3.82 13.74 -42.33
N LEU A 224 -4.75 14.69 -42.29
CA LEU A 224 -4.48 16.12 -42.54
C LEU A 224 -4.17 16.86 -41.23
N GLY A 225 -4.82 16.48 -40.14
CA GLY A 225 -4.56 17.05 -38.82
C GLY A 225 -5.13 16.24 -37.67
N SER A 226 -4.63 16.52 -36.46
CA SER A 226 -5.08 15.92 -35.21
C SER A 226 -5.09 16.99 -34.12
N ILE A 227 -6.24 17.18 -33.47
CA ILE A 227 -6.39 18.07 -32.32
C ILE A 227 -6.82 17.24 -31.11
N SER A 228 -6.12 17.41 -30.01
CA SER A 228 -6.42 16.73 -28.76
C SER A 228 -6.56 17.70 -27.59
N SER A 229 -7.39 17.29 -26.64
CA SER A 229 -7.53 17.95 -25.36
C SER A 229 -7.52 16.89 -24.25
N SER A 230 -6.61 17.09 -23.30
CA SER A 230 -6.55 16.35 -22.05
C SER A 230 -6.86 17.30 -20.90
N ARG A 231 -7.68 16.86 -19.95
CA ARG A 231 -7.93 17.55 -18.68
C ARG A 231 -7.82 16.57 -17.54
N GLN A 232 -7.11 16.97 -16.48
CA GLN A 232 -7.10 16.31 -15.18
C GLN A 232 -7.48 17.32 -14.09
N ILE A 233 -8.42 16.93 -13.22
CA ILE A 233 -8.97 17.75 -12.14
C ILE A 233 -8.58 17.16 -10.78
N VAL A 234 -8.16 18.01 -9.83
CA VAL A 234 -7.92 17.67 -8.42
C VAL A 234 -8.42 18.81 -7.52
N ASN A 235 -9.17 18.49 -6.48
CA ASN A 235 -9.63 19.43 -5.47
C ASN A 235 -8.61 19.53 -4.33
N LEU A 236 -8.19 20.75 -3.99
CA LEU A 236 -7.18 21.05 -2.99
C LEU A 236 -7.86 21.42 -1.66
N HIS A 237 -8.40 20.41 -0.98
CA HIS A 237 -9.18 20.51 0.27
C HIS A 237 -8.55 21.26 1.45
N LEU A 238 -7.28 21.64 1.34
CA LEU A 238 -6.59 22.46 2.34
C LEU A 238 -6.94 23.95 2.22
N HIS A 239 -7.55 24.40 1.10
CA HIS A 239 -8.05 25.77 0.92
C HIS A 239 -9.43 25.77 0.23
N GLU A 240 -10.45 26.25 0.96
CA GLU A 240 -11.73 26.82 0.48
C GLU A 240 -12.28 26.31 -0.87
N ASN A 241 -12.51 24.99 -1.00
CA ASN A 241 -13.05 24.35 -2.22
C ASN A 241 -12.26 24.64 -3.52
N SER A 242 -10.95 24.88 -3.42
CA SER A 242 -10.12 25.26 -4.56
C SER A 242 -9.83 24.08 -5.51
N GLU A 243 -10.20 24.23 -6.79
CA GLU A 243 -9.90 23.24 -7.84
C GLU A 243 -8.57 23.57 -8.53
N ALA A 244 -7.65 22.60 -8.56
CA ALA A 244 -6.53 22.59 -9.48
C ALA A 244 -6.90 21.79 -10.74
N SER A 245 -6.57 22.32 -11.92
CA SER A 245 -6.71 21.57 -13.17
C SER A 245 -5.44 21.65 -14.03
N ILE A 246 -5.05 20.51 -14.57
CA ILE A 246 -4.01 20.39 -15.58
C ILE A 246 -4.73 20.19 -16.91
N ASN A 247 -4.53 21.13 -17.83
CA ASN A 247 -5.12 21.07 -19.17
C ASN A 247 -3.99 21.03 -20.20
N SER A 248 -3.98 20.01 -21.05
CA SER A 248 -2.97 19.83 -22.10
C SER A 248 -3.65 19.79 -23.46
N TYR A 249 -3.04 20.47 -24.43
CA TYR A 249 -3.56 20.61 -25.78
C TYR A 249 -2.44 20.35 -26.78
N LEU A 250 -2.71 19.54 -27.81
CA LEU A 250 -1.79 19.33 -28.92
C LEU A 250 -2.56 19.47 -30.23
N ASN A 251 -2.01 20.27 -31.15
CA ASN A 251 -2.47 20.41 -32.53
C ASN A 251 -1.34 19.96 -33.46
N ILE A 252 -1.64 19.00 -34.33
CA ILE A 252 -0.74 18.49 -35.36
C ILE A 252 -1.39 18.80 -36.71
N SER A 253 -0.68 19.48 -37.60
CA SER A 253 -1.16 19.90 -38.92
C SER A 253 -0.18 19.47 -40.02
N LEU A 254 -0.67 18.81 -41.07
CA LEU A 254 0.14 18.48 -42.24
C LEU A 254 0.57 19.77 -42.98
N SER A 255 1.88 20.00 -43.09
CA SER A 255 2.44 21.25 -43.64
C SER A 255 2.97 21.13 -45.07
N SER A 256 3.49 19.97 -45.46
CA SER A 256 3.83 19.62 -46.85
C SER A 256 4.10 18.11 -46.96
N ILE A 257 3.90 17.55 -48.15
CA ILE A 257 4.38 16.21 -48.52
C ILE A 257 5.52 16.38 -49.53
N LYS A 258 6.63 15.66 -49.34
CA LYS A 258 7.80 15.66 -50.24
C LYS A 258 8.25 14.24 -50.49
N SER A 259 8.59 13.91 -51.74
CA SER A 259 9.19 12.61 -52.09
C SER A 259 10.60 12.51 -51.53
N LEU A 260 10.91 11.43 -50.79
CA LEU A 260 12.29 11.12 -50.40
C LEU A 260 13.16 10.81 -51.63
N SER A 261 14.44 11.21 -51.56
CA SER A 261 15.41 10.93 -52.62
C SER A 261 15.90 9.49 -52.55
N ARG A 262 16.33 8.91 -53.69
CA ARG A 262 16.87 7.54 -53.78
C ARG A 262 18.16 7.30 -52.96
N TYR A 263 18.73 8.34 -52.37
CA TYR A 263 19.95 8.28 -51.55
C TYR A 263 19.67 8.20 -50.04
N PHE A 264 18.40 8.12 -49.63
CA PHE A 264 18.04 7.86 -48.24
C PHE A 264 18.33 6.39 -47.88
N ALA A 265 19.54 6.12 -47.40
CA ALA A 265 19.91 4.82 -46.86
C ALA A 265 19.25 4.61 -45.48
N LEU A 266 18.69 3.43 -45.26
CA LEU A 266 18.21 3.02 -43.94
C LEU A 266 19.40 2.86 -42.98
N PRO A 267 19.33 3.39 -41.74
CA PRO A 267 20.37 3.18 -40.74
C PRO A 267 20.67 1.70 -40.47
N THR A 268 21.92 1.37 -40.17
CA THR A 268 22.34 -0.03 -39.97
C THR A 268 22.16 -0.53 -38.54
N LYS A 269 21.98 0.37 -37.57
CA LYS A 269 21.75 0.02 -36.14
C LYS A 269 20.51 0.73 -35.64
N THR A 270 19.68 0.00 -34.88
CA THR A 270 18.45 0.51 -34.28
C THR A 270 18.26 -0.03 -32.88
N ILE A 271 17.95 0.88 -31.96
CA ILE A 271 17.48 0.56 -30.62
C ILE A 271 15.97 0.35 -30.70
N LEU A 272 15.45 -0.69 -30.06
CA LEU A 272 14.08 -1.17 -30.23
C LEU A 272 13.28 -0.89 -28.95
N ILE A 273 12.34 0.04 -29.04
CA ILE A 273 11.50 0.51 -27.93
C ILE A 273 10.11 -0.14 -28.06
N LYS A 274 9.76 -0.96 -27.07
CA LYS A 274 8.44 -1.59 -26.88
C LYS A 274 7.96 -1.35 -25.44
N PRO A 275 6.66 -1.16 -25.16
CA PRO A 275 5.57 -0.70 -26.02
C PRO A 275 5.39 0.83 -25.95
N LEU A 276 4.33 1.39 -26.56
CA LEU A 276 3.93 2.80 -26.46
C LEU A 276 3.35 3.16 -25.05
N LYS A 277 4.14 2.98 -23.98
CA LYS A 277 3.79 3.32 -22.59
C LYS A 277 4.83 4.24 -22.00
N TYR A 278 4.43 5.12 -21.08
CA TYR A 278 5.34 6.04 -20.42
C TYR A 278 6.46 5.28 -19.67
N HIS A 279 7.70 5.50 -20.10
CA HIS A 279 8.91 4.96 -19.49
C HIS A 279 9.33 5.81 -18.29
N HIS A 280 9.45 5.20 -17.12
CA HIS A 280 9.97 5.88 -15.94
C HIS A 280 11.49 5.68 -15.87
N THR A 281 12.26 6.78 -15.88
CA THR A 281 13.72 6.73 -15.85
C THR A 281 14.24 5.91 -14.68
N SER A 282 14.97 4.83 -14.97
CA SER A 282 15.84 4.15 -14.01
C SER A 282 17.28 4.65 -14.22
N GLN A 283 17.94 5.17 -13.18
CA GLN A 283 19.39 5.41 -13.28
C GLN A 283 20.14 4.07 -13.28
N VAL A 284 20.42 3.55 -14.47
CA VAL A 284 21.55 2.63 -14.65
C VAL A 284 22.80 3.49 -14.92
N LEU A 285 23.45 3.93 -13.84
CA LEU A 285 24.87 4.24 -13.94
C LEU A 285 25.59 2.94 -14.30
N SER A 286 26.36 2.97 -15.38
CA SER A 286 26.93 1.79 -16.06
C SER A 286 28.09 1.15 -15.28
N TYR A 287 27.77 0.54 -14.13
CA TYR A 287 28.69 -0.32 -13.40
C TYR A 287 28.65 -1.75 -13.92
N SER A 288 29.82 -2.26 -14.27
CA SER A 288 30.03 -3.64 -14.69
C SER A 288 29.92 -4.59 -13.50
N ILE A 289 28.71 -5.04 -13.20
CA ILE A 289 28.47 -6.10 -12.19
C ILE A 289 28.99 -7.44 -12.76
N PRO A 290 29.82 -8.20 -12.00
CA PRO A 290 30.31 -9.50 -12.44
C PRO A 290 29.16 -10.50 -12.66
N THR A 291 29.33 -11.37 -13.65
CA THR A 291 28.26 -12.24 -14.15
C THR A 291 27.88 -13.35 -13.17
N LYS A 292 26.55 -13.54 -13.02
CA LYS A 292 25.84 -14.58 -12.26
C LYS A 292 26.00 -14.57 -10.73
N PRO A 293 24.95 -14.22 -9.95
CA PRO A 293 24.82 -14.77 -8.62
C PRO A 293 24.68 -16.31 -8.69
N PRO A 294 25.21 -17.07 -7.73
CA PRO A 294 24.97 -18.51 -7.68
C PRO A 294 23.48 -18.77 -7.46
N SER A 295 22.92 -19.70 -8.25
CA SER A 295 21.56 -20.20 -8.03
C SER A 295 21.42 -20.72 -6.60
N PRO A 296 20.44 -20.26 -5.80
CA PRO A 296 20.23 -20.79 -4.46
C PRO A 296 19.79 -22.26 -4.56
N SER A 297 20.72 -23.18 -4.37
CA SER A 297 20.42 -24.61 -4.25
C SER A 297 19.57 -24.82 -3.00
N TRP A 298 18.29 -25.13 -3.20
CA TRP A 298 17.34 -25.49 -2.14
C TRP A 298 17.69 -26.85 -1.53
N ASN A 299 18.84 -26.95 -0.87
CA ASN A 299 19.22 -28.13 -0.09
C ASN A 299 18.44 -28.15 1.22
N SER A 300 17.25 -28.72 1.14
CA SER A 300 16.50 -29.22 2.29
C SER A 300 17.37 -30.22 3.06
N LYS A 301 17.99 -29.77 4.14
CA LYS A 301 18.49 -30.62 5.22
C LYS A 301 18.05 -30.05 6.56
N TYR A 302 16.83 -30.40 6.94
CA TYR A 302 16.46 -30.44 8.34
C TYR A 302 17.31 -31.53 9.04
N PRO A 303 17.84 -31.28 10.25
CA PRO A 303 18.41 -32.34 11.05
C PRO A 303 17.26 -33.17 11.65
N GLU A 304 16.92 -34.27 10.98
CA GLU A 304 16.09 -35.31 11.60
C GLU A 304 16.89 -35.98 12.72
N SER A 305 16.23 -36.21 13.85
CA SER A 305 16.78 -36.90 15.01
C SER A 305 17.03 -38.36 14.66
N SER A 306 18.22 -38.84 15.03
CA SER A 306 18.62 -40.24 14.88
C SER A 306 17.76 -41.17 15.76
N GLU A 307 16.94 -41.99 15.13
CA GLU A 307 16.56 -43.29 15.66
C GLU A 307 17.33 -44.37 14.89
N SER A 308 17.95 -45.27 15.64
CA SER A 308 18.68 -46.43 15.13
C SER A 308 17.71 -47.55 14.75
N ASP A 309 17.95 -48.21 13.63
CA ASP A 309 18.00 -49.68 13.59
C ASP A 309 18.62 -50.21 12.29
N GLU A 310 19.20 -51.40 12.38
CA GLU A 310 20.03 -52.04 11.34
C GLU A 310 19.19 -52.81 10.30
N LYS A 311 19.59 -52.80 9.01
CA LYS A 311 20.06 -54.00 8.25
C LYS A 311 20.26 -53.83 6.73
N GLU A 312 21.46 -54.23 6.31
CA GLU A 312 21.85 -55.01 5.11
C GLU A 312 21.21 -54.84 3.71
N ASN A 313 22.08 -54.45 2.77
CA ASN A 313 22.41 -55.13 1.49
C ASN A 313 21.29 -55.78 0.63
N ASN A 314 21.11 -55.30 -0.61
CA ASN A 314 21.82 -55.85 -1.79
C ASN A 314 21.46 -55.22 -3.16
N LYS A 315 22.52 -54.99 -3.96
CA LYS A 315 22.69 -55.23 -5.42
C LYS A 315 21.75 -54.63 -6.49
N THR A 316 22.44 -54.11 -7.50
CA THR A 316 22.04 -53.57 -8.82
C THR A 316 21.93 -54.70 -9.90
N PRO A 317 21.91 -54.43 -11.22
CA PRO A 317 20.97 -53.60 -12.02
C PRO A 317 20.52 -54.30 -13.34
N SER A 318 19.59 -53.71 -14.10
CA SER A 318 19.52 -53.94 -15.56
C SER A 318 18.86 -52.82 -16.38
N LYS A 319 19.64 -52.09 -17.18
CA LYS A 319 19.21 -51.55 -18.49
C LYS A 319 19.45 -52.63 -19.56
N PRO A 320 18.88 -52.55 -20.78
CA PRO A 320 19.77 -52.11 -21.87
C PRO A 320 19.13 -51.44 -23.11
N LYS A 321 19.86 -50.43 -23.63
CA LYS A 321 20.06 -50.09 -25.08
C LYS A 321 18.82 -49.52 -25.83
N SER A 322 18.92 -48.80 -26.95
CA SER A 322 20.00 -48.51 -27.92
C SER A 322 19.67 -47.15 -28.61
N ASN A 323 20.48 -46.43 -29.41
CA ASN A 323 21.74 -46.67 -30.14
C ASN A 323 22.34 -45.30 -30.59
N ILE A 324 23.68 -45.08 -30.58
CA ILE A 324 24.59 -45.00 -31.78
C ILE A 324 24.35 -43.75 -32.70
N ASN A 325 25.34 -42.93 -33.10
CA ASN A 325 26.81 -42.94 -32.87
C ASN A 325 27.50 -41.58 -33.21
N HIS A 326 28.73 -41.38 -32.66
CA HIS A 326 30.01 -40.93 -33.30
C HIS A 326 30.04 -40.06 -34.60
N LYS A 327 31.05 -39.24 -34.99
CA LYS A 327 32.45 -38.84 -34.58
C LYS A 327 32.89 -37.72 -35.60
N SER A 328 34.00 -36.94 -35.53
CA SER A 328 35.01 -36.61 -34.49
C SER A 328 36.04 -35.53 -34.93
N ARG A 329 36.46 -34.67 -33.98
CA ARG A 329 37.89 -34.33 -33.66
C ARG A 329 38.86 -33.87 -34.78
N ARG A 330 39.35 -32.61 -34.72
CA ARG A 330 40.78 -32.25 -34.48
C ARG A 330 41.07 -30.73 -34.45
N GLU A 331 42.10 -30.35 -33.72
CA GLU A 331 42.60 -28.98 -33.52
C GLU A 331 43.61 -28.53 -34.59
N ARG A 332 43.83 -27.21 -34.73
CA ARG A 332 45.16 -26.62 -35.01
C ARG A 332 45.26 -25.13 -34.60
N ARG A 333 46.48 -24.72 -34.22
CA ARG A 333 46.97 -23.38 -33.82
C ARG A 333 46.94 -22.36 -34.99
N SER A 334 47.10 -21.03 -34.88
CA SER A 334 47.55 -20.12 -33.78
C SER A 334 47.24 -18.63 -34.08
N GLN A 335 47.18 -17.80 -33.03
CA GLN A 335 47.57 -16.36 -32.95
C GLN A 335 47.08 -15.34 -34.01
N HIS A 336 46.20 -14.41 -33.60
CA HIS A 336 46.57 -12.99 -33.42
C HIS A 336 45.53 -12.22 -32.59
N SER A 337 45.93 -11.07 -32.04
CA SER A 337 45.13 -10.22 -31.16
C SER A 337 44.19 -9.25 -31.92
N SER A 338 42.96 -9.06 -31.45
CA SER A 338 42.19 -7.81 -31.62
C SER A 338 41.07 -7.73 -30.58
N LYS A 339 40.78 -6.51 -30.09
CA LYS A 339 39.67 -6.25 -29.16
C LYS A 339 38.36 -6.20 -29.95
N HIS A 340 37.33 -6.94 -29.53
CA HIS A 340 35.97 -6.75 -30.03
C HIS A 340 34.97 -6.68 -28.88
N HIS A 341 34.11 -5.65 -28.91
CA HIS A 341 32.90 -5.58 -28.09
C HIS A 341 31.92 -6.65 -28.57
N ALA A 342 31.51 -7.55 -27.69
CA ALA A 342 30.46 -8.51 -27.98
C ALA A 342 29.08 -7.87 -27.77
N VAL A 343 28.37 -7.64 -28.88
CA VAL A 343 26.91 -7.41 -28.85
C VAL A 343 26.27 -8.74 -28.44
N VAL A 344 25.53 -8.76 -27.34
CA VAL A 344 24.76 -9.95 -26.93
C VAL A 344 23.45 -9.95 -27.68
N ASN A 345 23.35 -10.79 -28.71
CA ASN A 345 22.06 -11.18 -29.27
C ASN A 345 21.34 -12.06 -28.25
N ILE A 346 20.10 -11.69 -27.91
CA ILE A 346 19.20 -12.52 -27.11
C ILE A 346 18.33 -13.30 -28.11
N GLU A 347 18.63 -14.57 -28.29
CA GLU A 347 17.72 -15.52 -28.95
C GLU A 347 16.77 -16.09 -27.87
N ASP A 348 15.51 -15.68 -27.91
CA ASP A 348 14.47 -16.22 -27.02
C ASP A 348 14.11 -17.66 -27.43
N SER A 349 14.32 -18.61 -26.52
CA SER A 349 13.93 -20.01 -26.72
C SER A 349 12.51 -20.28 -26.19
N SER A 350 11.56 -20.34 -27.13
CA SER A 350 10.33 -21.16 -27.13
C SER A 350 9.40 -21.13 -25.90
N GLU A 351 8.27 -20.45 -26.09
CA GLU A 351 6.90 -20.82 -25.69
C GLU A 351 6.66 -21.85 -24.56
N GLU A 352 5.99 -21.42 -23.49
CA GLU A 352 4.93 -22.24 -22.88
C GLU A 352 3.81 -21.39 -22.25
N ASN A 353 2.57 -21.62 -22.71
CA ASN A 353 1.27 -21.18 -22.18
C ASN A 353 1.04 -19.72 -21.76
N GLY A 354 0.21 -19.02 -22.55
CA GLY A 354 -0.07 -17.60 -22.40
C GLY A 354 -0.79 -17.17 -21.11
N LYS A 355 -0.17 -16.21 -20.41
CA LYS A 355 -0.82 -15.23 -19.53
C LYS A 355 -0.03 -13.92 -19.54
N THR A 356 -0.60 -12.89 -20.17
CA THR A 356 -0.22 -11.46 -20.05
C THR A 356 1.26 -11.11 -20.14
N ASN A 357 1.72 -10.68 -21.32
CA ASN A 357 2.97 -9.93 -21.50
C ASN A 357 2.86 -8.53 -20.87
N GLN A 358 2.96 -8.45 -19.54
CA GLN A 358 3.10 -7.19 -18.82
C GLN A 358 4.59 -6.81 -18.74
N CYS A 359 4.97 -5.72 -19.41
CA CYS A 359 6.27 -5.07 -19.20
C CYS A 359 6.29 -4.39 -17.82
N LEU A 360 6.50 -5.19 -16.78
CA LEU A 360 6.78 -4.71 -15.42
C LEU A 360 8.25 -4.35 -15.30
N LEU A 361 8.57 -3.27 -14.57
CA LEU A 361 9.96 -2.96 -14.23
C LEU A 361 10.52 -4.05 -13.29
N PRO A 362 11.62 -4.75 -13.67
CA PRO A 362 12.22 -5.77 -12.81
C PRO A 362 12.81 -5.16 -11.53
N PHE A 363 12.78 -5.90 -10.42
CA PHE A 363 13.30 -5.41 -9.13
C PHE A 363 14.77 -4.95 -9.17
N GLN A 364 15.58 -5.50 -10.08
CA GLN A 364 17.00 -5.14 -10.27
C GLN A 364 17.23 -3.69 -10.72
N TYR A 365 16.18 -2.94 -11.09
CA TYR A 365 16.24 -1.52 -11.45
C TYR A 365 15.81 -0.57 -10.31
N LEU A 366 15.58 -1.09 -9.09
CA LEU A 366 14.97 -0.35 -7.96
C LEU A 366 15.93 -0.04 -6.78
N ASP A 367 17.25 -0.18 -6.99
CA ASP A 367 18.27 0.35 -6.05
C ASP A 367 18.12 1.86 -5.81
N SER A 368 17.45 2.56 -6.73
CA SER A 368 16.98 3.94 -6.60
C SER A 368 15.45 4.01 -6.78
N SER A 369 14.81 5.05 -6.23
CA SER A 369 13.42 5.38 -6.60
C SER A 369 13.36 5.67 -8.10
N PRO A 370 12.28 5.33 -8.83
CA PRO A 370 12.11 5.76 -10.22
C PRO A 370 12.32 7.27 -10.30
N HIS A 371 13.25 7.68 -11.16
CA HIS A 371 13.93 8.96 -11.07
C HIS A 371 12.98 10.09 -11.47
N ARG A 372 12.77 11.05 -10.57
CA ARG A 372 11.88 12.18 -10.82
C ARG A 372 12.64 13.29 -11.54
N LEU A 373 12.75 13.16 -12.87
CA LEU A 373 13.52 14.08 -13.74
C LEU A 373 13.28 15.57 -13.54
N PHE A 374 12.11 15.97 -13.02
CA PHE A 374 11.72 17.35 -12.78
C PHE A 374 11.79 17.78 -11.30
N THR A 375 12.45 17.02 -10.40
CA THR A 375 12.76 17.55 -9.06
C THR A 375 13.78 18.69 -9.17
N PRO A 376 13.68 19.73 -8.31
CA PRO A 376 14.68 20.80 -8.28
C PRO A 376 16.11 20.28 -8.15
N PHE A 377 16.32 19.20 -7.37
CA PHE A 377 17.63 18.55 -7.20
C PHE A 377 18.10 17.81 -8.47
N SER A 378 17.21 17.11 -9.19
CA SER A 378 17.56 16.48 -10.47
C SER A 378 17.97 17.51 -11.53
N LEU A 379 17.22 18.61 -11.62
CA LEU A 379 17.50 19.70 -12.56
C LEU A 379 18.80 20.43 -12.18
N ALA A 380 19.02 20.72 -10.89
CA ALA A 380 20.26 21.31 -10.39
C ALA A 380 21.47 20.39 -10.60
N ARG A 381 21.32 19.07 -10.43
CA ARG A 381 22.39 18.10 -10.72
C ARG A 381 22.77 18.10 -12.21
N LYS A 382 21.82 18.21 -13.15
CA LYS A 382 22.18 18.36 -14.59
C LYS A 382 23.02 19.63 -14.89
N SER A 383 22.95 20.65 -14.04
CA SER A 383 23.80 21.86 -14.14
C SER A 383 25.11 21.80 -13.33
N SER A 384 25.33 20.77 -12.50
CA SER A 384 26.48 20.65 -11.60
C SER A 384 27.37 19.46 -11.98
N GLN A 385 28.66 19.72 -12.21
CA GLN A 385 29.65 18.67 -12.53
C GLN A 385 30.21 17.95 -11.29
N SER A 386 29.71 18.25 -10.07
CA SER A 386 30.23 17.63 -8.84
C SER A 386 29.59 16.28 -8.55
N GLU A 387 30.39 15.21 -8.51
CA GLU A 387 29.97 13.88 -8.06
C GLU A 387 29.42 13.89 -6.62
N SER A 388 29.85 14.84 -5.79
CA SER A 388 29.42 14.95 -4.37
C SER A 388 28.22 15.87 -4.14
N PHE A 389 27.56 16.36 -5.21
CA PHE A 389 26.48 17.35 -5.12
C PHE A 389 25.37 16.96 -4.12
N PHE A 390 24.82 15.75 -4.22
CA PHE A 390 23.76 15.31 -3.30
C PHE A 390 24.24 15.19 -1.85
N VAL A 391 25.50 14.76 -1.64
CA VAL A 391 26.10 14.66 -0.30
C VAL A 391 26.26 16.05 0.33
N GLN A 392 26.58 17.08 -0.45
CA GLN A 392 26.65 18.45 0.03
C GLN A 392 25.25 19.02 0.34
N GLN A 393 24.29 18.92 -0.58
CA GLN A 393 22.93 19.41 -0.33
C GLN A 393 22.27 18.74 0.88
N MET A 394 22.54 17.45 1.12
CA MET A 394 22.03 16.73 2.30
C MET A 394 22.61 17.32 3.59
N LYS A 395 23.89 17.72 3.60
CA LYS A 395 24.52 18.33 4.77
C LYS A 395 23.92 19.71 5.09
N GLU A 396 23.76 20.53 4.06
CA GLU A 396 23.15 21.86 4.19
C GLU A 396 21.71 21.76 4.75
N LEU A 397 20.86 20.90 4.17
CA LEU A 397 19.48 20.70 4.64
C LEU A 397 19.40 20.16 6.07
N VAL A 398 20.23 19.19 6.46
CA VAL A 398 20.23 18.66 7.84
C VAL A 398 20.66 19.73 8.83
N ASN A 399 21.70 20.51 8.51
CA ASN A 399 22.18 21.59 9.38
C ASN A 399 21.12 22.68 9.55
N ASP A 400 20.40 23.05 8.48
CA ASP A 400 19.28 24.00 8.53
C ASP A 400 18.12 23.48 9.39
N ILE A 401 17.76 22.19 9.28
CA ILE A 401 16.72 21.57 10.11
C ILE A 401 17.13 21.58 11.59
N VAL A 402 18.38 21.26 11.91
CA VAL A 402 18.88 21.26 13.30
C VAL A 402 18.92 22.68 13.88
N SER A 403 19.38 23.66 13.10
CA SER A 403 19.36 25.09 13.44
C SER A 403 17.93 25.61 13.69
N ASP A 404 16.93 25.06 12.99
CA ASP A 404 15.53 25.35 13.26
C ASP A 404 15.02 24.77 14.57
N LEU A 405 15.40 23.53 14.90
CA LEU A 405 14.96 22.83 16.10
C LEU A 405 15.58 23.38 17.39
N ASP A 406 16.79 23.95 17.33
CA ASP A 406 17.46 24.60 18.47
C ASP A 406 16.95 26.04 18.73
N ALA A 407 16.12 26.61 17.85
CA ALA A 407 15.62 27.98 17.99
C ALA A 407 14.41 28.10 18.93
N THR A 408 14.26 29.25 19.58
CA THR A 408 13.14 29.56 20.50
C THR A 408 11.81 29.91 19.80
N GLN A 409 11.81 30.00 18.47
CA GLN A 409 10.60 30.28 17.68
C GLN A 409 9.79 29.00 17.43
N PRO A 410 8.46 29.08 17.27
CA PRO A 410 7.66 27.90 16.99
C PRO A 410 7.98 27.34 15.60
N ILE A 411 8.15 26.02 15.53
CA ILE A 411 8.59 25.26 14.33
C ILE A 411 7.82 25.61 13.03
N PRO A 412 6.49 25.86 13.03
CA PRO A 412 5.76 26.20 11.79
C PRO A 412 6.30 27.43 11.05
N ASP A 413 6.79 28.45 11.76
CA ASP A 413 7.21 29.73 11.17
C ASP A 413 8.51 29.61 10.34
N LYS A 414 9.23 28.50 10.49
CA LYS A 414 10.54 28.23 9.88
C LYS A 414 10.49 27.31 8.65
N MET A 415 9.31 26.80 8.29
CA MET A 415 9.11 25.81 7.21
C MET A 415 9.98 24.55 7.36
N THR A 416 10.23 24.12 8.61
CA THR A 416 11.15 23.01 8.91
C THR A 416 10.62 21.66 8.42
N LEU A 417 9.30 21.51 8.29
CA LEU A 417 8.67 20.30 7.73
C LEU A 417 8.88 20.19 6.21
N GLU A 418 8.89 21.32 5.52
CA GLU A 418 9.18 21.45 4.10
C GLU A 418 10.66 21.14 3.84
N LYS A 419 11.58 21.70 4.64
CA LYS A 419 13.01 21.35 4.62
C LYS A 419 13.24 19.85 4.83
N LEU A 420 12.56 19.25 5.83
CA LEU A 420 12.61 17.81 6.08
C LEU A 420 12.07 16.99 4.90
N THR A 421 10.98 17.45 4.28
CA THR A 421 10.40 16.81 3.09
C THR A 421 11.39 16.85 1.93
N LEU A 422 12.03 17.99 1.67
CA LEU A 422 13.08 18.14 0.65
C LEU A 422 14.29 17.23 0.92
N ALA A 423 14.74 17.13 2.18
CA ALA A 423 15.84 16.23 2.56
C ALA A 423 15.48 14.75 2.32
N VAL A 424 14.24 14.36 2.63
CA VAL A 424 13.74 13.00 2.36
C VAL A 424 13.59 12.74 0.85
N GLU A 425 13.20 13.72 0.04
CA GLU A 425 13.20 13.60 -1.42
C GLU A 425 14.61 13.47 -1.99
N LEU A 426 15.56 14.31 -1.54
CA LEU A 426 16.97 14.19 -1.89
C LEU A 426 17.54 12.81 -1.55
N CYS A 427 17.22 12.26 -0.37
CA CYS A 427 17.64 10.90 0.01
C CYS A 427 17.19 9.82 -0.99
N ARG A 428 16.02 9.99 -1.61
CA ARG A 428 15.44 9.01 -2.54
C ARG A 428 16.09 9.05 -3.93
N ASP A 429 16.70 10.18 -4.28
CA ASP A 429 17.46 10.39 -5.51
C ASP A 429 18.96 9.98 -5.35
N MET A 430 19.41 9.69 -4.12
CA MET A 430 20.79 9.26 -3.81
C MET A 430 21.01 7.76 -3.93
N ASN A 431 22.17 7.35 -4.45
CA ASN A 431 22.59 5.96 -4.49
C ASN A 431 23.18 5.47 -3.15
N MET A 432 23.46 4.17 -3.05
CA MET A 432 24.04 3.52 -1.85
C MET A 432 25.36 4.17 -1.37
N GLU A 433 26.22 4.63 -2.28
CA GLU A 433 27.52 5.21 -1.93
C GLU A 433 27.36 6.64 -1.39
N ASP A 434 26.55 7.46 -2.06
CA ASP A 434 26.21 8.81 -1.63
C ASP A 434 25.51 8.80 -0.26
N LEU A 435 24.57 7.88 -0.04
CA LEU A 435 23.89 7.72 1.25
C LEU A 435 24.85 7.30 2.37
N LYS A 436 25.81 6.40 2.09
CA LYS A 436 26.86 6.03 3.06
C LYS A 436 27.77 7.22 3.38
N LYS A 437 28.24 7.97 2.37
CA LYS A 437 29.07 9.17 2.57
C LYS A 437 28.36 10.26 3.36
N ALA A 438 27.09 10.53 3.06
CA ALA A 438 26.29 11.54 3.74
C ALA A 438 25.95 11.14 5.19
N SER A 439 25.61 9.88 5.44
CA SER A 439 25.28 9.42 6.80
C SER A 439 26.50 9.24 7.70
N ALA A 440 27.63 8.77 7.17
CA ALA A 440 28.87 8.67 7.94
C ALA A 440 29.31 10.02 8.53
N TYR A 441 29.12 11.13 7.79
CA TYR A 441 29.43 12.48 8.27
C TYR A 441 28.72 12.83 9.60
N PHE A 442 27.47 12.41 9.78
CA PHE A 442 26.64 12.72 10.96
C PHE A 442 26.70 11.67 12.08
N ILE A 443 27.28 10.49 11.82
CA ILE A 443 27.36 9.37 12.78
C ILE A 443 28.79 9.16 13.27
N GLU A 444 29.78 9.41 12.41
CA GLU A 444 31.21 9.21 12.68
C GLU A 444 31.94 10.56 12.90
N GLY A 445 31.22 11.68 12.78
CA GLY A 445 31.68 13.02 13.14
C GLY A 445 32.06 13.13 14.63
N VAL A 446 33.28 13.58 14.89
CA VAL A 446 33.95 13.41 16.18
C VAL A 446 33.43 14.35 17.28
N SER A 447 32.73 13.77 18.28
CA SER A 447 32.93 13.95 19.74
C SER A 447 31.59 13.92 20.50
N PRO A 448 31.40 12.99 21.47
CA PRO A 448 30.10 12.72 22.11
C PRO A 448 29.60 13.79 23.11
N ILE A 449 30.18 14.99 23.10
CA ILE A 449 30.04 16.00 24.16
C ILE A 449 29.07 17.14 23.76
N LYS A 450 28.75 17.32 22.47
CA LYS A 450 27.86 18.40 22.00
C LYS A 450 26.44 17.89 21.76
N LYS A 451 25.45 18.54 22.39
CA LYS A 451 24.01 18.26 22.18
C LYS A 451 23.59 18.31 20.70
N ILE A 452 24.17 19.23 19.93
CA ILE A 452 23.88 19.46 18.50
C ILE A 452 24.10 18.19 17.67
N HIS A 453 25.23 17.49 17.83
CA HIS A 453 25.51 16.23 17.11
C HIS A 453 24.50 15.12 17.43
N LEU A 454 23.92 15.11 18.63
CA LEU A 454 22.84 14.17 18.98
C LEU A 454 21.53 14.51 18.26
N VAL A 455 21.28 15.79 17.94
CA VAL A 455 20.12 16.21 17.14
C VAL A 455 20.37 15.88 15.66
N GLU A 456 21.54 16.24 15.11
CA GLU A 456 21.97 15.86 13.75
C GLU A 456 21.83 14.35 13.48
N SER A 457 22.35 13.52 14.39
CA SER A 457 22.28 12.06 14.32
C SER A 457 20.84 11.51 14.34
N LYS A 458 19.94 12.16 15.10
CA LYS A 458 18.50 11.82 15.09
C LYS A 458 17.82 12.27 13.80
N THR A 459 18.11 13.47 13.31
CA THR A 459 17.56 14.01 12.07
C THR A 459 17.95 13.15 10.87
N ILE A 460 19.23 12.77 10.72
CA ILE A 460 19.66 11.90 9.61
C ILE A 460 19.06 10.49 9.71
N ARG A 461 18.89 9.95 10.93
CA ARG A 461 18.20 8.67 11.16
C ARG A 461 16.75 8.75 10.69
N ASP A 462 16.04 9.81 11.05
CA ASP A 462 14.64 9.98 10.70
C ASP A 462 14.46 10.20 9.19
N ILE A 463 15.37 10.95 8.54
CA ILE A 463 15.46 11.05 7.08
C ILE A 463 15.67 9.67 6.43
N ILE A 464 16.63 8.87 6.90
CA ILE A 464 16.92 7.53 6.37
C ILE A 464 15.72 6.59 6.54
N VAL A 465 15.00 6.64 7.66
CA VAL A 465 13.76 5.89 7.88
C VAL A 465 12.64 6.35 6.93
N MET A 466 12.46 7.65 6.74
CA MET A 466 11.44 8.23 5.85
C MET A 466 11.77 8.08 4.35
N CYS A 467 13.04 7.86 4.02
CA CYS A 467 13.56 7.67 2.67
C CYS A 467 12.88 6.49 1.97
N GLY A 468 12.88 5.33 2.63
CA GLY A 468 12.09 4.16 2.23
C GLY A 468 12.60 3.39 1.01
N THR A 469 13.87 3.58 0.65
CA THR A 469 14.57 2.84 -0.42
C THR A 469 15.27 1.60 0.16
N GLU A 470 15.55 0.59 -0.66
CA GLU A 470 16.29 -0.60 -0.23
C GLU A 470 17.71 -0.26 0.27
N ALA A 471 18.36 0.72 -0.37
CA ALA A 471 19.63 1.26 0.09
C ALA A 471 19.55 1.89 1.50
N SER A 472 18.52 2.71 1.76
CA SER A 472 18.31 3.31 3.09
C SER A 472 18.06 2.26 4.18
N PHE A 473 17.31 1.20 3.88
CA PHE A 473 17.07 0.11 4.82
C PHE A 473 18.31 -0.75 5.07
N THR A 474 19.13 -0.98 4.04
CA THR A 474 20.42 -1.68 4.17
C THR A 474 21.35 -0.93 5.14
N ILE A 475 21.40 0.40 5.04
CA ILE A 475 22.18 1.26 5.94
C ILE A 475 21.62 1.18 7.38
N LEU A 476 20.31 1.25 7.54
CA LEU A 476 19.65 1.13 8.86
C LEU A 476 19.93 -0.23 9.53
N LYS A 477 19.87 -1.32 8.76
CA LYS A 477 20.26 -2.67 9.20
C LYS A 477 21.72 -2.70 9.68
N GLN A 478 22.63 -2.10 8.91
CA GLN A 478 24.06 -2.03 9.28
C GLN A 478 24.27 -1.26 10.58
N TRP A 479 23.57 -0.14 10.82
CA TRP A 479 23.73 0.60 12.07
C TRP A 479 23.27 -0.20 13.30
N ILE A 480 22.23 -1.01 13.16
CA ILE A 480 21.73 -1.87 14.25
C ILE A 480 22.70 -3.03 14.49
N GLU A 481 23.12 -3.73 13.44
CA GLU A 481 24.06 -4.86 13.55
C GLU A 481 25.45 -4.44 14.05
N GLN A 482 25.90 -3.22 13.72
CA GLN A 482 27.17 -2.64 14.17
C GLN A 482 27.04 -1.89 15.52
N LYS A 483 25.89 -1.94 16.20
CA LYS A 483 25.65 -1.22 17.47
C LYS A 483 25.88 0.31 17.40
N LYS A 484 25.74 0.91 16.22
CA LYS A 484 25.73 2.37 16.00
C LYS A 484 24.36 2.98 16.32
N LEU A 485 23.29 2.19 16.22
CA LEU A 485 21.93 2.57 16.60
C LEU A 485 21.36 1.49 17.53
N GLU A 486 21.22 1.81 18.81
CA GLU A 486 20.79 0.86 19.85
C GLU A 486 19.53 1.31 20.61
N GLY A 487 19.03 0.42 21.47
CA GLY A 487 18.01 0.71 22.47
C GLY A 487 16.69 1.20 21.88
N GLU A 488 16.07 2.16 22.56
CA GLU A 488 14.77 2.72 22.16
C GLU A 488 14.86 3.49 20.82
N SER A 489 15.99 4.13 20.52
CA SER A 489 16.19 4.80 19.23
C SER A 489 16.13 3.82 18.05
N ALA A 490 16.73 2.63 18.20
CA ALA A 490 16.63 1.56 17.20
C ALA A 490 15.19 1.01 17.11
N ALA A 491 14.57 0.74 18.25
CA ALA A 491 13.22 0.20 18.32
C ALA A 491 12.16 1.13 17.70
N SER A 492 12.30 2.44 17.87
CA SER A 492 11.42 3.44 17.26
C SER A 492 11.64 3.56 15.75
N ALA A 493 12.90 3.60 15.29
CA ALA A 493 13.24 3.67 13.86
C ALA A 493 12.68 2.47 13.08
N ILE A 494 12.85 1.25 13.59
CA ILE A 494 12.33 0.03 12.95
C ILE A 494 10.81 -0.06 13.01
N ALA A 495 10.16 0.42 14.08
CA ALA A 495 8.70 0.46 14.14
C ALA A 495 8.07 1.34 13.04
N SER A 496 8.77 2.40 12.61
CA SER A 496 8.29 3.33 11.60
C SER A 496 8.61 2.90 10.15
N ALA A 497 9.70 2.17 9.92
CA ALA A 497 10.19 1.85 8.58
C ALA A 497 9.15 1.24 7.59
N PRO A 498 8.27 0.31 7.99
CA PRO A 498 7.24 -0.24 7.09
C PRO A 498 6.26 0.78 6.51
N ALA A 499 6.06 1.92 7.19
CA ALA A 499 5.19 3.00 6.71
C ALA A 499 5.82 3.84 5.59
N HIS A 500 7.12 3.65 5.32
CA HIS A 500 7.89 4.48 4.39
C HIS A 500 8.46 3.71 3.20
N PHE A 501 8.62 2.38 3.28
CA PHE A 501 9.13 1.57 2.17
C PHE A 501 8.34 1.79 0.88
N ARG A 502 8.99 2.29 -0.17
CA ARG A 502 8.33 2.64 -1.45
C ARG A 502 8.05 1.44 -2.35
N SER A 503 8.95 0.47 -2.33
CA SER A 503 8.85 -0.79 -3.07
C SER A 503 9.45 -1.89 -2.19
N PRO A 504 8.62 -2.67 -1.47
CA PRO A 504 9.11 -3.79 -0.69
C PRO A 504 9.45 -4.96 -1.61
N THR A 505 10.69 -5.00 -2.11
CA THR A 505 11.21 -6.10 -2.93
C THR A 505 11.23 -7.42 -2.14
N PRO A 506 11.18 -8.59 -2.81
CA PRO A 506 11.43 -9.88 -2.17
C PRO A 506 12.73 -9.90 -1.34
N GLU A 507 13.75 -9.22 -1.86
CA GLU A 507 15.07 -9.02 -1.28
C GLU A 507 14.99 -8.20 0.02
N LEU A 508 14.30 -7.06 0.04
CA LEU A 508 14.06 -6.24 1.23
C LEU A 508 13.27 -7.02 2.30
N ILE A 509 12.25 -7.79 1.91
CA ILE A 509 11.47 -8.62 2.83
C ILE A 509 12.37 -9.70 3.47
N HIS A 510 13.22 -10.36 2.69
CA HIS A 510 14.17 -11.32 3.21
C HIS A 510 15.25 -10.67 4.10
N MET A 511 15.74 -9.50 3.72
CA MET A 511 16.71 -8.71 4.48
C MET A 511 16.16 -8.31 5.87
N PHE A 512 14.88 -7.91 5.94
CA PHE A 512 14.19 -7.62 7.20
C PHE A 512 14.07 -8.89 8.07
N TYR A 513 13.69 -10.02 7.46
CA TYR A 513 13.59 -11.31 8.14
C TYR A 513 14.94 -11.75 8.76
N GLU A 514 16.04 -11.64 8.03
CA GLU A 514 17.37 -11.98 8.56
C GLU A 514 17.82 -10.99 9.65
N MET A 515 17.53 -9.70 9.51
CA MET A 515 17.81 -8.70 10.56
C MET A 515 17.13 -9.05 11.88
N ILE A 516 15.87 -9.53 11.88
CA ILE A 516 15.18 -9.97 13.11
C ILE A 516 15.94 -11.10 13.82
N ARG A 517 16.65 -11.95 13.07
CA ARG A 517 17.40 -13.11 13.58
C ARG A 517 18.81 -12.75 14.05
N SER A 518 19.29 -11.53 13.79
CA SER A 518 20.59 -11.05 14.24
C SER A 518 20.70 -10.99 15.77
N SER A 519 21.90 -11.18 16.31
CA SER A 519 22.16 -11.07 17.75
C SER A 519 21.79 -9.70 18.30
N ALA A 520 22.11 -8.62 17.56
CA ALA A 520 21.80 -7.25 17.94
C ALA A 520 20.30 -6.99 18.19
N VAL A 521 19.42 -7.57 17.35
CA VAL A 521 17.97 -7.47 17.55
C VAL A 521 17.48 -8.38 18.68
N GLN A 522 18.04 -9.59 18.83
CA GLN A 522 17.63 -10.54 19.87
C GLN A 522 18.07 -10.12 21.28
N GLU A 523 19.16 -9.34 21.42
CA GLU A 523 19.72 -8.90 22.71
C GLU A 523 18.82 -7.87 23.41
N TYR A 524 18.24 -6.91 22.68
CA TYR A 524 17.38 -5.85 23.26
C TYR A 524 15.90 -6.11 22.99
N GLN A 525 15.18 -6.55 24.04
CA GLN A 525 13.78 -7.00 23.96
C GLN A 525 12.84 -6.03 23.23
N GLN A 526 12.93 -4.71 23.46
CA GLN A 526 12.00 -3.77 22.83
C GLN A 526 12.28 -3.56 21.33
N LEU A 527 13.52 -3.74 20.87
CA LEU A 527 13.87 -3.76 19.45
C LEU A 527 13.36 -5.06 18.81
N LEU A 528 13.50 -6.21 19.47
CA LEU A 528 12.91 -7.48 19.00
C LEU A 528 11.39 -7.36 18.82
N ILE A 529 10.68 -6.84 19.83
CA ILE A 529 9.23 -6.63 19.79
C ILE A 529 8.85 -5.72 18.61
N SER A 530 9.53 -4.58 18.47
CA SER A 530 9.24 -3.60 17.42
C SER A 530 9.54 -4.16 16.02
N SER A 531 10.64 -4.89 15.87
CA SER A 531 11.02 -5.55 14.60
C SER A 531 10.02 -6.62 14.17
N VAL A 532 9.55 -7.46 15.11
CA VAL A 532 8.57 -8.51 14.83
C VAL A 532 7.21 -7.92 14.43
N LEU A 533 6.74 -6.88 15.13
CA LEU A 533 5.48 -6.20 14.79
C LEU A 533 5.59 -5.45 13.46
N ALA A 534 6.67 -4.71 13.23
CA ALA A 534 6.95 -4.02 11.98
C ALA A 534 6.94 -4.97 10.77
N PHE A 535 7.66 -6.10 10.86
CA PHE A 535 7.70 -7.12 9.83
C PHE A 535 6.35 -7.78 9.57
N SER A 536 5.57 -8.07 10.63
CA SER A 536 4.23 -8.64 10.45
C SER A 536 3.25 -7.70 9.71
N ASN A 537 3.33 -6.40 9.98
CA ASN A 537 2.56 -5.38 9.26
C ASN A 537 3.06 -5.23 7.81
N LEU A 538 4.38 -5.29 7.57
CA LEU A 538 4.95 -5.29 6.23
C LEU A 538 4.42 -6.47 5.40
N LEU A 539 4.45 -7.70 5.93
CA LEU A 539 3.93 -8.87 5.22
C LEU A 539 2.47 -8.70 4.79
N ARG A 540 1.61 -8.13 5.64
CA ARG A 540 0.22 -7.86 5.30
C ARG A 540 0.09 -6.87 4.14
N VAL A 541 0.74 -5.72 4.26
CA VAL A 541 0.65 -4.62 3.28
C VAL A 541 1.32 -4.98 1.95
N ALA A 542 2.43 -5.71 1.96
CA ALA A 542 3.18 -6.08 0.77
C ALA A 542 2.66 -7.36 0.09
N CYS A 543 2.20 -8.36 0.86
CA CYS A 543 1.94 -9.70 0.32
C CYS A 543 0.46 -10.12 0.32
N VAL A 544 -0.35 -9.64 1.28
CA VAL A 544 -1.63 -10.28 1.62
C VAL A 544 -2.84 -9.43 1.24
N ASP A 545 -2.85 -8.16 1.63
CA ASP A 545 -4.01 -7.30 1.42
C ASP A 545 -3.92 -6.60 0.06
N ASP A 546 -4.61 -7.14 -0.95
CA ASP A 546 -4.51 -6.66 -2.33
C ASP A 546 -4.98 -5.21 -2.51
N ASN A 547 -6.00 -4.76 -1.77
CA ASN A 547 -6.49 -3.38 -1.83
C ASN A 547 -5.48 -2.41 -1.20
N VAL A 548 -4.99 -2.73 0.00
CA VAL A 548 -4.00 -1.89 0.68
C VAL A 548 -2.68 -1.87 -0.10
N LYS A 549 -2.28 -2.99 -0.69
CA LYS A 549 -1.11 -3.09 -1.58
C LYS A 549 -1.25 -2.22 -2.83
N GLN A 550 -2.43 -2.19 -3.46
CA GLN A 550 -2.70 -1.32 -4.60
C GLN A 550 -2.72 0.16 -4.22
N ALA A 551 -3.24 0.53 -3.04
CA ALA A 551 -3.21 1.92 -2.57
C ALA A 551 -1.78 2.37 -2.17
N GLN A 552 -1.00 1.50 -1.53
CA GLN A 552 0.33 1.83 -1.03
C GLN A 552 1.41 1.81 -2.13
N TYR A 553 1.30 0.94 -3.14
CA TYR A 553 2.36 0.69 -4.13
C TYR A 553 1.86 0.67 -5.59
N SER A 554 2.74 1.08 -6.50
CA SER A 554 2.51 1.09 -7.96
C SER A 554 2.57 -0.30 -8.62
N VAL A 555 1.74 -1.26 -8.17
CA VAL A 555 1.80 -2.68 -8.60
C VAL A 555 1.44 -2.95 -10.07
N HIS A 556 0.99 -1.95 -10.82
CA HIS A 556 0.78 -2.03 -12.27
C HIS A 556 2.04 -1.69 -13.08
N MET A 557 3.05 -1.09 -12.45
CA MET A 557 4.33 -0.70 -13.03
C MET A 557 5.48 -1.53 -12.47
N ILE A 558 5.51 -1.68 -11.14
CA ILE A 558 6.55 -2.41 -10.41
C ILE A 558 6.08 -3.84 -10.22
N GLN A 559 7.00 -4.80 -10.37
CA GLN A 559 6.74 -6.20 -10.08
C GLN A 559 6.15 -6.39 -8.67
N LYS A 560 5.14 -7.27 -8.53
CA LYS A 560 4.41 -7.44 -7.26
C LYS A 560 5.38 -7.86 -6.12
N PRO A 561 5.48 -7.10 -5.02
CA PRO A 561 6.37 -7.35 -3.88
C PRO A 561 6.55 -8.81 -3.47
N CYS A 562 5.43 -9.50 -3.26
CA CYS A 562 5.41 -10.88 -2.77
C CYS A 562 4.01 -11.50 -2.95
N THR A 563 3.94 -12.82 -2.83
CA THR A 563 2.70 -13.61 -2.83
C THR A 563 2.29 -14.06 -1.44
N LYS A 564 1.02 -14.47 -1.29
CA LYS A 564 0.48 -15.07 -0.05
C LYS A 564 1.23 -16.34 0.35
N ASP A 565 1.75 -17.11 -0.61
CA ASP A 565 2.54 -18.32 -0.37
C ASP A 565 3.93 -18.01 0.19
N GLN A 566 4.60 -16.96 -0.33
CA GLN A 566 5.86 -16.48 0.21
C GLN A 566 5.69 -15.97 1.64
N ALA A 567 4.64 -15.19 1.90
CA ALA A 567 4.32 -14.72 3.25
C ALA A 567 4.02 -15.87 4.22
N SER A 568 3.37 -16.94 3.76
CA SER A 568 3.03 -18.11 4.56
C SER A 568 4.26 -18.86 5.10
N ARG A 569 5.42 -18.77 4.43
CA ARG A 569 6.69 -19.35 4.91
C ARG A 569 7.13 -18.75 6.25
N TYR A 570 6.78 -17.49 6.53
CA TYR A 570 7.11 -16.81 7.77
C TYR A 570 6.14 -17.12 8.93
N ILE A 571 4.99 -17.74 8.68
CA ILE A 571 4.07 -18.19 9.75
C ILE A 571 4.77 -19.21 10.66
N SER A 572 5.44 -20.22 10.07
CA SER A 572 6.13 -21.28 10.83
C SER A 572 7.25 -20.73 11.72
N PHE A 573 7.90 -19.65 11.28
CA PHE A 573 8.86 -18.89 12.09
C PHE A 573 8.18 -18.24 13.30
N LEU A 574 7.13 -17.43 13.08
CA LEU A 574 6.39 -16.75 14.17
C LEU A 574 5.81 -17.76 15.17
N GLU A 575 5.29 -18.89 14.68
CA GLU A 575 4.74 -19.94 15.55
C GLU A 575 5.82 -20.68 16.35
N GLY A 576 6.99 -20.93 15.75
CA GLY A 576 8.13 -21.54 16.43
C GLY A 576 8.68 -20.67 17.56
N TYR A 577 8.80 -19.36 17.36
CA TYR A 577 9.26 -18.44 18.42
C TYR A 577 8.20 -18.22 19.51
N LYS A 578 6.90 -18.21 19.18
CA LYS A 578 5.78 -18.24 20.16
C LYS A 578 5.85 -19.44 21.11
N LYS A 579 6.35 -20.60 20.64
CA LYS A 579 6.54 -21.80 21.47
C LYS A 579 7.78 -21.70 22.37
N LYS A 580 8.84 -21.01 21.92
CA LYS A 580 10.10 -20.85 22.66
C LYS A 580 10.06 -19.75 23.74
N SER A 581 9.42 -18.62 23.47
CA SER A 581 9.36 -17.48 24.41
C SER A 581 8.03 -17.48 25.16
N SER A 582 8.07 -17.71 26.48
CA SER A 582 6.91 -17.60 27.36
C SER A 582 6.49 -16.15 27.62
N THR A 583 7.44 -15.22 27.71
CA THR A 583 7.21 -13.80 27.98
C THR A 583 6.66 -13.05 26.78
N LEU A 584 7.12 -13.35 25.56
CA LEU A 584 6.71 -12.64 24.33
C LEU A 584 5.50 -13.29 23.62
N ARG A 585 4.77 -14.22 24.26
CA ARG A 585 3.61 -14.90 23.66
C ARG A 585 2.58 -13.91 23.11
N ARG A 586 2.24 -12.86 23.86
CA ARG A 586 1.37 -11.75 23.40
C ARG A 586 1.83 -11.17 22.07
N VAL A 587 3.11 -10.82 21.97
CA VAL A 587 3.69 -10.15 20.80
C VAL A 587 3.65 -11.04 19.58
N TYR A 588 3.99 -12.33 19.71
CA TYR A 588 3.88 -13.28 18.60
C TYR A 588 2.42 -13.59 18.20
N ILE A 589 1.47 -13.53 19.14
CA ILE A 589 0.03 -13.63 18.82
C ILE A 589 -0.41 -12.42 17.99
N THR A 590 -0.06 -11.20 18.41
CA THR A 590 -0.31 -9.98 17.63
C THR A 590 0.34 -10.05 16.26
N ALA A 591 1.62 -10.44 16.18
CA ALA A 591 2.36 -10.55 14.93
C ALA A 591 1.74 -11.58 13.97
N LEU A 592 1.29 -12.74 14.45
CA LEU A 592 0.56 -13.71 13.63
C LEU A 592 -0.71 -13.07 13.06
N GLY A 593 -1.53 -12.42 13.89
CA GLY A 593 -2.73 -11.72 13.45
C GLY A 593 -2.48 -10.58 12.46
N ASN A 594 -1.42 -9.81 12.70
CA ASN A 594 -1.01 -8.69 11.86
C ASN A 594 -0.67 -9.08 10.42
N THR A 595 -0.28 -10.33 10.15
CA THR A 595 -0.07 -10.83 8.78
C THR A 595 -1.35 -10.83 7.94
N GLY A 596 -2.53 -10.95 8.57
CA GLY A 596 -3.81 -11.09 7.87
C GLY A 596 -3.99 -12.38 7.05
N LEU A 597 -3.08 -13.36 7.15
CA LEU A 597 -3.15 -14.60 6.38
C LEU A 597 -4.28 -15.53 6.88
N PRO A 598 -5.20 -16.02 6.01
CA PRO A 598 -6.26 -16.95 6.41
C PRO A 598 -5.77 -18.21 7.14
N ALA A 599 -4.57 -18.70 6.80
CA ALA A 599 -3.90 -19.82 7.46
C ALA A 599 -3.60 -19.61 8.97
N VAL A 600 -3.68 -18.36 9.46
CA VAL A 600 -3.51 -18.03 10.89
C VAL A 600 -4.80 -18.25 11.69
N LEU A 601 -5.98 -18.27 11.06
CA LEU A 601 -7.26 -18.43 11.78
C LEU A 601 -7.33 -19.69 12.65
N PRO A 602 -6.91 -20.90 12.20
CA PRO A 602 -6.88 -22.09 13.05
C PRO A 602 -5.90 -21.95 14.23
N LEU A 603 -4.75 -21.30 14.02
CA LEU A 603 -3.73 -21.09 15.05
C LEU A 603 -4.23 -20.16 16.17
N LEU A 604 -4.98 -19.10 15.82
CA LEU A 604 -5.61 -18.21 16.81
C LEU A 604 -6.78 -18.90 17.51
N LYS A 605 -7.64 -19.64 16.79
CA LYS A 605 -8.71 -20.46 17.37
C LYS A 605 -8.20 -21.45 18.43
N ALA A 606 -7.08 -22.12 18.16
CA ALA A 606 -6.46 -23.04 19.11
C ALA A 606 -6.09 -22.34 20.44
N ILE A 607 -5.62 -21.08 20.39
CA ILE A 607 -5.29 -20.29 21.58
C ILE A 607 -6.56 -19.85 22.32
N VAL A 608 -7.59 -19.40 21.59
CA VAL A 608 -8.89 -19.02 22.19
C VAL A 608 -9.55 -20.19 22.93
N ASN A 609 -9.34 -21.42 22.45
CA ASN A 609 -9.87 -22.65 23.04
C ASN A 609 -8.95 -23.28 24.11
N ASP A 610 -7.70 -22.84 24.26
CA ASP A 610 -6.78 -23.36 25.28
C ASP A 610 -7.21 -22.87 26.67
N THR A 611 -7.72 -23.80 27.48
CA THR A 611 -8.12 -23.53 28.87
C THR A 611 -6.94 -23.27 29.81
N LYS A 612 -5.71 -23.63 29.39
CA LYS A 612 -4.47 -23.31 30.12
C LYS A 612 -3.92 -21.93 29.77
N ALA A 613 -4.40 -21.31 28.69
CA ALA A 613 -4.07 -19.93 28.35
C ALA A 613 -4.90 -18.96 29.21
N SER A 614 -4.28 -17.88 29.65
CA SER A 614 -4.96 -16.85 30.44
C SER A 614 -6.00 -16.08 29.60
N SER A 615 -7.00 -15.51 30.28
CA SER A 615 -7.99 -14.63 29.65
C SER A 615 -7.35 -13.48 28.86
N TYR A 616 -6.16 -13.04 29.26
CA TYR A 616 -5.31 -12.10 28.53
C TYR A 616 -4.93 -12.62 27.14
N LEU A 617 -4.17 -13.72 27.07
CA LEU A 617 -3.73 -14.30 25.80
C LEU A 617 -4.91 -14.75 24.91
N ARG A 618 -6.00 -15.22 25.52
CA ARG A 618 -7.24 -15.62 24.82
C ARG A 618 -7.96 -14.41 24.22
N SER A 619 -8.07 -13.30 24.95
CA SER A 619 -8.62 -12.03 24.44
C SER A 619 -7.77 -11.46 23.31
N SER A 620 -6.45 -11.39 23.50
CA SER A 620 -5.51 -10.95 22.47
C SER A 620 -5.62 -11.79 21.19
N ALA A 621 -5.78 -13.11 21.30
CA ALA A 621 -5.96 -13.98 20.14
C ALA A 621 -7.25 -13.72 19.36
N VAL A 622 -8.33 -13.27 20.02
CA VAL A 622 -9.55 -12.79 19.33
C VAL A 622 -9.26 -11.48 18.59
N PHE A 623 -8.70 -10.46 19.25
CA PHE A 623 -8.40 -9.18 18.59
C PHE A 623 -7.36 -9.30 17.47
N SER A 624 -6.44 -10.27 17.55
CA SER A 624 -5.50 -10.60 16.48
C SER A 624 -6.19 -11.09 15.19
N MET A 625 -7.46 -11.51 15.24
CA MET A 625 -8.23 -11.83 14.03
C MET A 625 -8.69 -10.58 13.26
N LYS A 626 -8.36 -9.34 13.69
CA LYS A 626 -8.94 -8.10 13.13
C LYS A 626 -8.76 -7.93 11.61
N TYR A 627 -7.63 -8.32 11.04
CA TYR A 627 -7.42 -8.22 9.58
C TYR A 627 -8.11 -9.33 8.79
N LEU A 628 -8.48 -10.45 9.44
CA LEU A 628 -9.28 -11.51 8.82
C LEU A 628 -10.73 -11.07 8.58
N ALA A 629 -11.20 -10.01 9.24
CA ALA A 629 -12.50 -9.40 8.95
C ALA A 629 -12.59 -8.89 7.50
N PHE A 630 -11.47 -8.46 6.90
CA PHE A 630 -11.41 -8.00 5.51
C PHE A 630 -11.15 -9.14 4.52
N GLN A 631 -10.51 -10.23 4.95
CA GLN A 631 -10.10 -11.33 4.07
C GLN A 631 -11.10 -12.50 4.04
N GLU A 632 -11.72 -12.84 5.17
CA GLU A 632 -12.69 -13.94 5.30
C GLU A 632 -13.86 -13.59 6.26
N PRO A 633 -14.64 -12.52 6.00
CA PRO A 633 -15.67 -12.02 6.93
C PRO A 633 -16.68 -13.10 7.37
N SER A 634 -17.20 -13.92 6.45
CA SER A 634 -18.22 -14.94 6.75
C SER A 634 -17.72 -16.04 7.71
N LYS A 635 -16.49 -16.52 7.52
CA LYS A 635 -15.83 -17.49 8.41
C LYS A 635 -15.48 -16.88 9.77
N LEU A 636 -15.19 -15.57 9.80
CA LEU A 636 -14.93 -14.86 11.05
C LEU A 636 -16.23 -14.60 11.83
N VAL A 637 -17.30 -14.11 11.20
CA VAL A 637 -18.63 -13.89 11.82
C VAL A 637 -19.13 -15.13 12.53
N SER A 638 -19.12 -16.28 11.85
CA SER A 638 -19.52 -17.58 12.42
C SER A 638 -18.64 -18.00 13.61
N THR A 639 -17.33 -17.72 13.55
CA THR A 639 -16.38 -17.96 14.65
C THR A 639 -16.68 -17.08 15.87
N LEU A 640 -16.87 -15.78 15.67
CA LEU A 640 -17.10 -14.81 16.75
C LEU A 640 -18.46 -15.03 17.42
N LEU A 641 -19.50 -15.39 16.65
CA LEU A 641 -20.80 -15.77 17.20
C LEU A 641 -20.73 -17.03 18.07
N ALA A 642 -19.93 -18.04 17.68
CA ALA A 642 -19.73 -19.24 18.50
C ALA A 642 -19.07 -18.90 19.86
N ILE A 643 -18.05 -18.03 19.85
CA ILE A 643 -17.39 -17.54 21.07
C ILE A 643 -18.37 -16.72 21.92
N TYR A 644 -19.15 -15.83 21.32
CA TYR A 644 -20.15 -15.01 22.04
C TYR A 644 -21.22 -15.86 22.72
N HIS A 645 -21.77 -16.87 22.04
CA HIS A 645 -22.88 -17.66 22.57
C HIS A 645 -22.47 -18.74 23.58
N SER A 646 -21.26 -19.31 23.50
CA SER A 646 -20.79 -20.27 24.50
C SER A 646 -20.50 -19.58 25.84
N ARG A 647 -20.96 -20.20 26.93
CA ARG A 647 -20.73 -19.76 28.32
C ARG A 647 -19.41 -20.30 28.90
N ASP A 648 -18.69 -21.13 28.15
CA ASP A 648 -17.41 -21.75 28.55
C ASP A 648 -16.22 -20.78 28.39
N TYR A 649 -16.43 -19.68 27.64
CA TYR A 649 -15.45 -18.62 27.48
C TYR A 649 -15.56 -17.57 28.60
N PRO A 650 -14.42 -17.07 29.14
CA PRO A 650 -14.43 -15.95 30.06
C PRO A 650 -15.12 -14.72 29.46
N VAL A 651 -15.82 -13.96 30.31
CA VAL A 651 -16.66 -12.81 29.89
C VAL A 651 -15.90 -11.83 29.00
N VAL A 652 -14.63 -11.51 29.29
CA VAL A 652 -13.84 -10.60 28.46
C VAL A 652 -13.61 -11.18 27.06
N VAL A 653 -13.32 -12.48 26.93
CA VAL A 653 -13.14 -13.12 25.61
C VAL A 653 -14.43 -13.06 24.78
N ARG A 654 -15.60 -13.14 25.43
CA ARG A 654 -16.92 -12.95 24.80
C ARG A 654 -17.16 -11.49 24.40
N ILE A 655 -16.75 -10.53 25.23
CA ILE A 655 -16.77 -9.09 24.92
C ILE A 655 -15.85 -8.79 23.72
N SER A 656 -14.61 -9.32 23.70
CA SER A 656 -13.68 -9.17 22.57
C SER A 656 -14.27 -9.71 21.27
N ALA A 657 -15.00 -10.84 21.35
CA ALA A 657 -15.65 -11.41 20.17
C ALA A 657 -16.76 -10.51 19.61
N VAL A 658 -17.61 -9.93 20.47
CA VAL A 658 -18.62 -8.93 20.06
C VAL A 658 -17.98 -7.65 19.55
N SER A 659 -16.95 -7.16 20.25
CA SER A 659 -16.19 -5.96 19.86
C SER A 659 -15.58 -6.11 18.47
N LEU A 660 -15.05 -7.29 18.13
CA LEU A 660 -14.54 -7.55 16.79
C LEU A 660 -15.66 -7.80 15.77
N LEU A 661 -16.78 -8.41 16.17
CA LEU A 661 -17.90 -8.71 15.29
C LEU A 661 -18.49 -7.43 14.66
N PHE A 662 -18.56 -6.31 15.37
CA PHE A 662 -18.99 -5.04 14.78
C PHE A 662 -18.08 -4.56 13.63
N PHE A 663 -16.77 -4.84 13.66
CA PHE A 663 -15.84 -4.51 12.56
C PHE A 663 -15.97 -5.42 11.33
N THR A 664 -16.76 -6.49 11.40
CA THR A 664 -17.03 -7.37 10.24
C THR A 664 -18.16 -6.88 9.33
N CYS A 665 -18.75 -5.72 9.63
CA CYS A 665 -19.93 -5.17 8.95
C CYS A 665 -21.09 -6.19 8.79
N PRO A 666 -21.55 -6.85 9.87
CA PRO A 666 -22.46 -7.98 9.75
C PRO A 666 -23.90 -7.57 9.39
N GLU A 667 -24.63 -8.49 8.76
CA GLU A 667 -26.05 -8.33 8.40
C GLU A 667 -26.96 -8.05 9.60
N LEU A 668 -28.09 -7.37 9.36
CA LEU A 668 -29.11 -7.03 10.37
C LEU A 668 -29.54 -8.23 11.24
N SER A 669 -29.65 -9.42 10.64
CA SER A 669 -29.97 -10.68 11.34
C SER A 669 -29.04 -10.98 12.52
N VAL A 670 -27.75 -10.64 12.38
CA VAL A 670 -26.72 -10.78 13.42
C VAL A 670 -26.92 -9.74 14.51
N TRP A 671 -27.17 -8.47 14.16
CA TRP A 671 -27.44 -7.40 15.13
C TRP A 671 -28.66 -7.72 16.01
N GLN A 672 -29.76 -8.17 15.39
CA GLN A 672 -30.96 -8.60 16.09
C GLN A 672 -30.68 -9.79 17.02
N ARG A 673 -29.89 -10.78 16.58
CA ARG A 673 -29.48 -11.92 17.41
C ARG A 673 -28.63 -11.51 18.62
N LEU A 674 -27.69 -10.58 18.45
CA LEU A 674 -26.89 -10.02 19.55
C LEU A 674 -27.79 -9.33 20.58
N ALA A 675 -28.70 -8.48 20.11
CA ALA A 675 -29.65 -7.75 20.95
C ALA A 675 -30.56 -8.71 21.74
N ILE A 676 -31.23 -9.66 21.08
CA ILE A 676 -32.12 -10.63 21.72
C ILE A 676 -31.36 -11.50 22.75
N ALA A 677 -30.11 -11.88 22.47
CA ALA A 677 -29.30 -12.67 23.38
C ALA A 677 -29.05 -11.98 24.74
N THR A 678 -29.09 -10.64 24.81
CA THR A 678 -28.92 -9.89 26.07
C THR A 678 -30.01 -10.18 27.13
N TRP A 679 -31.18 -10.68 26.72
CA TRP A 679 -32.23 -11.10 27.65
C TRP A 679 -31.87 -12.38 28.42
N TYR A 680 -31.11 -13.27 27.80
CA TYR A 680 -30.72 -14.58 28.33
C TYR A 680 -29.29 -14.62 28.87
N GLU A 681 -28.61 -13.48 28.86
CA GLU A 681 -27.24 -13.33 29.37
C GLU A 681 -27.25 -12.97 30.86
N PRO A 682 -26.70 -13.84 31.74
CA PRO A 682 -26.61 -13.54 33.17
C PRO A 682 -25.55 -12.47 33.49
N ASN A 683 -24.51 -12.31 32.68
CA ASN A 683 -23.45 -11.35 32.98
C ASN A 683 -23.77 -9.93 32.50
N LEU A 684 -24.06 -9.04 33.45
CA LEU A 684 -24.41 -7.64 33.17
C LEU A 684 -23.32 -6.85 32.45
N ALA A 685 -22.03 -7.21 32.56
CA ALA A 685 -20.98 -6.52 31.83
C ALA A 685 -21.07 -6.78 30.31
N LEU A 686 -21.40 -8.01 29.89
CA LEU A 686 -21.63 -8.32 28.48
C LEU A 686 -22.91 -7.68 27.95
N VAL A 687 -23.99 -7.66 28.76
CA VAL A 687 -25.24 -6.94 28.42
C VAL A 687 -24.99 -5.44 28.24
N SER A 688 -24.31 -4.81 29.20
CA SER A 688 -23.97 -3.38 29.18
C SER A 688 -23.08 -3.02 27.98
N PHE A 689 -22.09 -3.86 27.66
CA PHE A 689 -21.22 -3.67 26.50
C PHE A 689 -21.99 -3.73 25.17
N VAL A 690 -22.87 -4.74 24.99
CA VAL A 690 -23.74 -4.84 23.80
C VAL A 690 -24.68 -3.64 23.73
N ARG A 691 -25.34 -3.27 24.84
CA ARG A 691 -26.30 -2.17 24.87
C ARG A 691 -25.66 -0.82 24.54
N SER A 692 -24.57 -0.46 25.22
CA SER A 692 -23.82 0.80 24.95
C SER A 692 -23.28 0.87 23.53
N SER A 693 -22.85 -0.27 22.97
CA SER A 693 -22.50 -0.35 21.54
C SER A 693 -23.70 -0.04 20.65
N LEU A 694 -24.86 -0.65 20.88
CA LEU A 694 -26.06 -0.40 20.08
C LEU A 694 -26.54 1.06 20.19
N GLU A 695 -26.55 1.62 21.41
CA GLU A 695 -26.97 3.00 21.66
C GLU A 695 -26.06 4.03 20.96
N THR A 696 -24.73 3.85 21.02
CA THR A 696 -23.80 4.80 20.41
C THR A 696 -23.59 4.59 18.91
N LEU A 697 -23.59 3.35 18.42
CA LEU A 697 -23.50 3.06 16.98
C LEU A 697 -24.75 3.53 16.22
N ALA A 698 -25.93 3.54 16.85
CA ALA A 698 -27.17 4.09 16.30
C ALA A 698 -27.15 5.63 16.14
N GLN A 699 -26.17 6.32 16.70
CA GLN A 699 -26.04 7.78 16.67
C GLN A 699 -24.89 8.28 15.77
N LEU A 700 -24.25 7.38 15.00
CA LEU A 700 -23.15 7.78 14.10
C LEU A 700 -23.67 8.69 12.96
N GLU A 701 -23.10 9.89 12.88
CA GLU A 701 -23.39 10.87 11.81
C GLU A 701 -22.67 10.55 10.48
N ASP A 702 -21.69 9.65 10.51
CA ASP A 702 -20.82 9.35 9.37
C ASP A 702 -21.57 8.58 8.25
N PRO A 703 -21.69 9.14 7.02
CA PRO A 703 -22.33 8.46 5.90
C PRO A 703 -21.77 7.07 5.59
N HIS A 704 -20.47 6.83 5.85
CA HIS A 704 -19.85 5.52 5.65
C HIS A 704 -20.39 4.44 6.60
N TYR A 705 -20.81 4.82 7.82
CA TYR A 705 -21.39 3.90 8.80
C TYR A 705 -22.92 3.95 8.85
N ASN A 706 -23.58 4.59 7.88
CA ASN A 706 -25.05 4.72 7.82
C ASN A 706 -25.76 3.35 7.91
N GLN A 707 -25.27 2.30 7.23
CA GLN A 707 -25.85 0.96 7.33
C GLN A 707 -25.65 0.33 8.73
N MET A 708 -24.47 0.54 9.34
CA MET A 708 -24.19 0.09 10.70
C MET A 708 -25.10 0.81 11.71
N SER A 709 -25.28 2.11 11.55
CA SER A 709 -26.17 2.95 12.38
C SER A 709 -27.63 2.51 12.27
N ARG A 710 -28.14 2.30 11.06
CA ARG A 710 -29.50 1.76 10.83
C ARG A 710 -29.69 0.36 11.44
N ASN A 711 -28.70 -0.51 11.30
CA ASN A 711 -28.75 -1.86 11.88
C ASN A 711 -28.74 -1.80 13.42
N ALA A 712 -27.88 -0.97 14.00
CA ALA A 712 -27.79 -0.75 15.45
C ALA A 712 -29.09 -0.17 16.02
N ALA A 713 -29.64 0.88 15.38
CA ALA A 713 -30.91 1.49 15.76
C ALA A 713 -32.08 0.49 15.71
N SER A 714 -32.12 -0.35 14.67
CA SER A 714 -33.15 -1.40 14.52
C SER A 714 -33.04 -2.49 15.60
N ALA A 715 -31.81 -2.86 15.97
CA ALA A 715 -31.56 -3.89 16.98
C ALA A 715 -31.65 -3.36 18.42
N LEU A 716 -31.44 -2.06 18.66
CA LEU A 716 -31.45 -1.44 19.98
C LEU A 716 -32.75 -1.72 20.76
N TYR A 717 -33.91 -1.60 20.09
CA TYR A 717 -35.22 -1.86 20.69
C TYR A 717 -35.46 -3.33 21.08
N LEU A 718 -34.69 -4.27 20.53
CA LEU A 718 -34.73 -5.69 20.89
C LEU A 718 -33.80 -6.04 22.05
N SER A 719 -32.90 -5.13 22.43
CA SER A 719 -31.95 -5.35 23.52
C SER A 719 -32.59 -5.14 24.89
N LYS A 720 -32.12 -5.90 25.90
CA LYS A 720 -32.55 -5.78 27.28
C LYS A 720 -32.36 -4.35 27.78
N PRO A 721 -33.40 -3.69 28.35
CA PRO A 721 -33.24 -2.39 28.99
C PRO A 721 -32.32 -2.52 30.20
N LEU A 722 -31.26 -1.72 30.23
CA LEU A 722 -30.30 -1.63 31.33
C LEU A 722 -29.83 -0.19 31.46
N SER A 723 -29.83 0.35 32.67
CA SER A 723 -29.20 1.64 32.97
C SER A 723 -27.69 1.52 32.82
N LEU A 724 -27.10 2.24 31.88
CA LEU A 724 -25.65 2.27 31.72
C LEU A 724 -25.00 3.05 32.87
N GLY A 725 -24.21 2.36 33.67
CA GLY A 725 -23.36 2.93 34.72
C GLY A 725 -21.88 2.86 34.32
N LEU A 726 -21.05 3.73 34.90
CA LEU A 726 -19.60 3.68 34.71
C LEU A 726 -18.97 2.43 35.33
N ASP A 727 -19.64 1.74 36.26
CA ASP A 727 -19.13 0.56 36.95
C ASP A 727 -19.16 -0.73 36.09
N HIS A 728 -19.98 -0.73 35.03
CA HIS A 728 -20.14 -1.82 34.07
C HIS A 728 -19.27 -1.63 32.81
N ALA A 729 -19.02 -2.73 32.08
CA ALA A 729 -18.32 -2.65 30.81
C ALA A 729 -19.16 -1.89 29.76
N TYR A 730 -18.50 -1.06 28.95
CA TYR A 730 -19.14 -0.23 27.93
C TYR A 730 -18.28 -0.09 26.67
N ASN A 731 -18.93 0.31 25.59
CA ASN A 731 -18.30 0.78 24.36
C ASN A 731 -19.04 2.03 23.89
N LEU A 732 -18.34 3.16 23.83
CA LEU A 732 -18.87 4.46 23.46
C LEU A 732 -18.18 4.92 22.17
N VAL A 733 -18.95 5.05 21.10
CA VAL A 733 -18.46 5.61 19.83
C VAL A 733 -19.08 6.97 19.61
N ARG A 734 -18.26 8.00 19.38
CA ARG A 734 -18.69 9.36 19.11
C ARG A 734 -18.15 9.83 17.76
N THR A 735 -19.01 10.45 16.97
CA THR A 735 -18.61 11.21 15.78
C THR A 735 -18.57 12.71 16.08
N SER A 736 -17.69 13.42 15.39
CA SER A 736 -17.74 14.88 15.25
C SER A 736 -17.42 15.23 13.80
N SER A 737 -18.29 16.00 13.16
CA SER A 737 -18.18 16.37 11.75
C SER A 737 -17.97 17.87 11.56
N THR A 738 -17.13 18.26 10.60
CA THR A 738 -16.93 19.65 10.18
C THR A 738 -17.23 19.77 8.70
N ILE A 739 -18.44 20.23 8.37
CA ILE A 739 -18.96 20.35 7.00
C ILE A 739 -17.99 21.14 6.10
N LYS A 740 -17.42 22.25 6.61
CA LYS A 740 -16.49 23.13 5.85
C LYS A 740 -15.17 22.48 5.44
N LEU A 741 -14.76 21.39 6.10
CA LEU A 741 -13.49 20.70 5.86
C LEU A 741 -13.71 19.27 5.32
N GLU A 742 -14.97 18.90 5.02
CA GLU A 742 -15.41 17.54 4.68
C GLU A 742 -14.76 16.47 5.57
N SER A 743 -14.64 16.80 6.87
CA SER A 743 -13.89 16.00 7.84
C SER A 743 -14.81 15.43 8.90
N VAL A 744 -14.56 14.16 9.23
CA VAL A 744 -15.28 13.40 10.25
C VAL A 744 -14.24 12.74 11.15
N VAL A 745 -14.25 13.09 12.43
CA VAL A 745 -13.45 12.40 13.45
C VAL A 745 -14.37 11.45 14.20
N ILE A 746 -13.87 10.23 14.43
CA ILE A 746 -14.56 9.20 15.19
C ILE A 746 -13.65 8.80 16.34
N GLU A 747 -14.19 8.87 17.55
CA GLU A 747 -13.51 8.49 18.79
C GLU A 747 -14.30 7.36 19.44
N GLN A 748 -13.61 6.24 19.70
CA GLN A 748 -14.16 5.07 20.36
C GLN A 748 -13.45 4.87 21.69
N TRP A 749 -14.22 4.74 22.77
CA TRP A 749 -13.77 4.42 24.12
C TRP A 749 -14.47 3.16 24.60
N SER A 750 -13.72 2.10 24.89
CA SER A 750 -14.26 0.83 25.37
C SER A 750 -13.57 0.40 26.66
N TRP A 751 -14.34 0.25 27.74
CA TRP A 751 -13.88 -0.37 28.97
C TRP A 751 -14.46 -1.79 29.08
N GLN A 752 -13.58 -2.79 28.97
CA GLN A 752 -13.94 -4.21 29.04
C GLN A 752 -13.50 -4.73 30.40
N ARG A 753 -14.40 -4.62 31.38
CA ARG A 753 -14.16 -5.07 32.75
C ARG A 753 -14.54 -6.55 32.90
N GLY A 754 -13.54 -7.40 33.07
CA GLY A 754 -13.72 -8.77 33.52
C GLY A 754 -13.49 -8.93 35.02
N LEU A 755 -13.64 -10.18 35.48
CA LEU A 755 -13.11 -10.58 36.78
C LEU A 755 -11.57 -10.59 36.75
N ASP A 756 -10.97 -11.29 35.79
CA ASP A 756 -9.53 -11.61 35.82
C ASP A 756 -8.66 -10.68 34.96
N LEU A 757 -9.29 -9.97 34.02
CA LEU A 757 -8.65 -9.08 33.04
C LEU A 757 -9.48 -7.80 32.92
N THR A 758 -8.81 -6.66 32.88
CA THR A 758 -9.38 -5.37 32.49
C THR A 758 -8.69 -4.87 31.23
N THR A 759 -9.46 -4.51 30.21
CA THR A 759 -8.95 -3.87 28.99
C THR A 759 -9.56 -2.48 28.85
N LEU A 760 -8.71 -1.45 28.70
CA LEU A 760 -9.11 -0.11 28.27
C LEU A 760 -8.67 0.07 26.82
N TYR A 761 -9.62 0.33 25.94
CA TYR A 761 -9.39 0.52 24.51
C TYR A 761 -9.81 1.94 24.11
N TYR A 762 -8.93 2.63 23.39
CA TYR A 762 -9.23 3.90 22.75
C TYR A 762 -8.79 3.88 21.29
N ARG A 763 -9.64 4.41 20.41
CA ARG A 763 -9.34 4.54 18.98
C ARG A 763 -9.85 5.86 18.44
N ARG A 764 -8.98 6.59 17.77
CA ARG A 764 -9.28 7.80 17.01
C ARG A 764 -8.97 7.60 15.54
N THR A 765 -9.99 7.72 14.72
CA THR A 765 -9.89 7.73 13.25
C THR A 765 -10.42 9.04 12.70
N SER A 766 -9.72 9.62 11.74
CA SER A 766 -10.16 10.80 10.99
C SER A 766 -10.43 10.40 9.55
N ARG A 767 -11.57 10.82 8.99
CA ARG A 767 -11.75 10.96 7.55
C ARG A 767 -11.63 12.44 7.16
N LEU A 768 -10.90 12.72 6.10
CA LEU A 768 -10.77 14.06 5.50
C LEU A 768 -10.67 13.88 3.98
N ALA A 769 -11.47 14.61 3.21
CA ALA A 769 -11.54 14.45 1.74
C ALA A 769 -11.72 12.98 1.30
N GLY A 770 -12.65 12.25 1.93
CA GLY A 770 -12.89 10.83 1.69
C GLY A 770 -11.82 9.84 2.23
N LEU A 771 -10.65 10.31 2.65
CA LEU A 771 -9.53 9.48 3.10
C LEU A 771 -9.61 9.13 4.58
N SER A 772 -9.72 7.83 4.92
CA SER A 772 -9.73 7.39 6.32
C SER A 772 -8.32 7.05 6.80
N ARG A 773 -7.94 7.61 7.96
CA ARG A 773 -6.66 7.37 8.65
C ARG A 773 -6.93 7.00 10.10
N LEU A 774 -6.28 5.94 10.58
CA LEU A 774 -6.12 5.72 12.01
C LEU A 774 -5.08 6.70 12.54
N ASN A 775 -5.50 7.65 13.37
CA ASN A 775 -4.57 8.59 14.01
C ASN A 775 -3.87 7.87 15.16
N LEU A 776 -4.66 7.21 16.03
CA LEU A 776 -4.20 6.55 17.24
C LEU A 776 -5.15 5.39 17.59
N GLU A 777 -4.61 4.21 17.89
CA GLU A 777 -5.27 3.10 18.57
C GLU A 777 -4.41 2.76 19.79
N THR A 778 -4.99 2.75 20.98
CA THR A 778 -4.33 2.35 22.22
C THR A 778 -5.16 1.31 22.97
N GLU A 779 -4.47 0.31 23.51
CA GLU A 779 -5.05 -0.81 24.23
C GLU A 779 -4.19 -1.04 25.47
N LEU A 780 -4.77 -0.85 26.66
CA LEU A 780 -4.13 -1.14 27.95
C LEU A 780 -4.80 -2.38 28.54
N ASN A 781 -4.08 -3.50 28.54
CA ASN A 781 -4.52 -4.77 29.12
C ASN A 781 -3.87 -4.98 30.47
N ILE A 782 -4.66 -5.23 31.52
CA ILE A 782 -4.16 -5.51 32.88
C ILE A 782 -4.87 -6.75 33.41
N ALA A 783 -4.18 -7.89 33.47
CA ALA A 783 -4.60 -9.02 34.30
C ALA A 783 -4.26 -8.73 35.76
N ASN A 784 -5.18 -9.06 36.68
CA ASN A 784 -5.06 -8.76 38.11
C ASN A 784 -4.88 -7.25 38.41
N THR A 785 -5.92 -6.47 38.10
CA THR A 785 -5.93 -5.00 38.25
C THR A 785 -5.72 -4.56 39.71
N ASP A 786 -6.20 -5.30 40.69
CA ASP A 786 -6.01 -4.97 42.11
C ASP A 786 -4.51 -4.94 42.46
N ARG A 787 -3.76 -5.99 42.09
CA ARG A 787 -2.30 -6.04 42.27
C ARG A 787 -1.57 -4.96 41.49
N PHE A 788 -2.01 -4.65 40.27
CA PHE A 788 -1.42 -3.56 39.49
C PHE A 788 -1.57 -2.19 40.18
N LEU A 789 -2.76 -1.91 40.74
CA LEU A 789 -3.00 -0.70 41.52
C LEU A 789 -2.17 -0.66 42.81
N THR A 790 -2.00 -1.79 43.51
CA THR A 790 -1.08 -1.87 44.66
C THR A 790 0.35 -1.53 44.25
N VAL A 791 0.86 -2.09 43.14
CA VAL A 791 2.22 -1.79 42.65
C VAL A 791 2.37 -0.32 42.26
N LEU A 792 1.38 0.28 41.61
CA LEU A 792 1.41 1.72 41.31
C LEU A 792 1.38 2.58 42.58
N GLN A 793 0.60 2.19 43.60
CA GLN A 793 0.57 2.87 44.89
C GLN A 793 1.91 2.76 45.62
N GLU A 794 2.55 1.58 45.66
CA GLU A 794 3.89 1.37 46.21
C GLU A 794 4.96 2.19 45.50
N VAL A 795 4.83 2.41 44.18
CA VAL A 795 5.77 3.22 43.38
C VAL A 795 5.59 4.72 43.60
N VAL A 796 4.35 5.22 43.71
CA VAL A 796 4.06 6.66 43.91
C VAL A 796 4.20 7.07 45.37
N PHE A 797 3.84 6.19 46.30
CA PHE A 797 3.90 6.39 47.75
C PHE A 797 4.65 5.22 48.41
N PRO A 798 5.99 5.16 48.26
CA PRO A 798 6.79 4.13 48.92
C PRO A 798 6.64 4.24 50.44
N SER A 799 6.02 3.22 51.05
CA SER A 799 5.90 3.13 52.50
C SER A 799 7.23 2.69 53.10
N ASP A 800 7.80 3.49 54.00
CA ASP A 800 8.91 3.07 54.87
C ASP A 800 8.51 1.89 55.79
N ASP A 801 7.19 1.68 55.99
CA ASP A 801 6.62 0.65 56.85
C ASP A 801 5.95 -0.46 56.03
N ILE A 802 6.73 -1.50 55.73
CA ILE A 802 6.28 -2.76 55.11
C ILE A 802 5.45 -3.65 56.06
N THR A 803 5.23 -3.24 57.31
CA THR A 803 4.55 -4.05 58.33
C THR A 803 3.08 -3.69 58.56
N GLN A 804 2.54 -2.66 57.89
CA GLN A 804 1.15 -2.21 58.06
C GLN A 804 0.06 -3.11 57.43
N ALA A 805 0.37 -4.38 57.18
CA ALA A 805 -0.66 -5.41 57.29
C ALA A 805 -1.10 -5.49 58.77
N ARG A 806 -2.01 -4.60 59.19
CA ARG A 806 -2.60 -4.60 60.55
C ARG A 806 -2.90 -6.05 60.94
N PRO A 807 -2.34 -6.57 62.06
CA PRO A 807 -2.47 -7.97 62.38
C PRO A 807 -3.97 -8.33 62.45
N PRO A 808 -4.42 -9.37 61.74
CA PRO A 808 -5.84 -9.68 61.65
C PRO A 808 -6.36 -9.96 63.06
N ILE A 809 -7.24 -9.08 63.55
CA ILE A 809 -7.85 -9.20 64.88
C ILE A 809 -8.63 -10.52 64.89
N ARG A 810 -8.08 -11.51 65.59
CA ARG A 810 -8.41 -12.93 65.35
C ARG A 810 -9.88 -13.27 65.62
N ASP A 811 -10.53 -12.51 66.49
CA ASP A 811 -11.84 -12.85 67.06
C ASP A 811 -12.92 -11.77 66.85
N LEU A 812 -12.79 -10.91 65.81
CA LEU A 812 -13.87 -9.98 65.48
C LEU A 812 -15.06 -10.73 64.83
N LYS A 813 -16.17 -10.87 65.56
CA LYS A 813 -17.48 -11.21 64.97
C LYS A 813 -17.80 -10.21 63.85
N LYS A 814 -18.23 -10.70 62.69
CA LYS A 814 -18.43 -9.93 61.44
C LYS A 814 -17.15 -9.42 60.73
N SER A 815 -15.94 -9.89 61.09
CA SER A 815 -14.75 -9.69 60.25
C SER A 815 -14.92 -10.34 58.86
N THR A 816 -14.19 -9.87 57.85
CA THR A 816 -14.13 -10.50 56.52
C THR A 816 -13.70 -11.97 56.59
N LYS A 817 -12.81 -12.33 57.52
CA LYS A 817 -12.46 -13.73 57.79
C LYS A 817 -13.64 -14.52 58.38
N TRP A 818 -14.33 -13.98 59.38
CA TRP A 818 -15.54 -14.62 59.93
C TRP A 818 -16.63 -14.81 58.86
N ILE A 819 -16.80 -13.83 57.95
CA ILE A 819 -17.72 -13.94 56.80
C ILE A 819 -17.28 -15.05 55.84
N HIS A 820 -16.00 -15.07 55.47
CA HIS A 820 -15.40 -16.09 54.59
C HIS A 820 -15.60 -17.50 55.15
N ASP A 821 -15.28 -17.71 56.43
CA ASP A 821 -15.33 -19.01 57.09
C ASP A 821 -16.79 -19.45 57.35
N THR A 822 -17.70 -18.51 57.67
CA THR A 822 -19.14 -18.78 57.89
C THR A 822 -19.86 -19.12 56.57
N LEU A 823 -19.55 -18.40 55.49
CA LEU A 823 -20.15 -18.60 54.17
C LEU A 823 -19.41 -19.67 53.33
N LYS A 824 -18.37 -20.30 53.89
CA LYS A 824 -17.49 -21.28 53.21
C LYS A 824 -17.00 -20.78 51.85
N MET A 825 -16.63 -19.50 51.79
CA MET A 825 -16.13 -18.89 50.56
C MET A 825 -14.81 -19.55 50.16
N ALA A 826 -14.65 -19.87 48.88
CA ALA A 826 -13.38 -20.30 48.34
C ALA A 826 -12.51 -19.06 48.07
N PRO A 827 -11.23 -19.03 48.50
CA PRO A 827 -10.34 -17.91 48.20
C PRO A 827 -10.11 -17.83 46.69
N ARG A 828 -10.32 -16.65 46.11
CA ARG A 828 -10.22 -16.43 44.67
C ARG A 828 -8.76 -16.48 44.21
N ILE A 829 -8.44 -17.44 43.34
CA ILE A 829 -7.13 -17.51 42.67
C ILE A 829 -7.13 -16.46 41.54
N LEU A 830 -6.52 -15.30 41.80
CA LEU A 830 -6.28 -14.28 40.77
C LEU A 830 -5.13 -14.71 39.84
N PRO A 831 -5.15 -14.34 38.55
CA PRO A 831 -4.02 -14.57 37.67
C PRO A 831 -2.78 -13.82 38.17
N HIS A 832 -1.62 -14.21 37.65
CA HIS A 832 -0.41 -13.42 37.82
C HIS A 832 -0.57 -12.05 37.15
N LEU A 833 0.17 -11.05 37.66
CA LEU A 833 0.26 -9.74 37.01
C LEU A 833 0.95 -9.93 35.64
N GLU A 834 0.18 -9.74 34.58
CA GLU A 834 0.59 -9.72 33.19
C GLU A 834 -0.27 -8.70 32.43
N GLY A 835 0.30 -8.07 31.42
CA GLY A 835 -0.42 -7.09 30.62
C GLY A 835 0.48 -6.37 29.63
N ASP A 836 -0.10 -5.42 28.90
CA ASP A 836 0.63 -4.57 27.97
C ASP A 836 -0.05 -3.23 27.75
N LEU A 837 0.76 -2.21 27.48
CA LEU A 837 0.33 -1.02 26.76
C LEU A 837 0.69 -1.21 25.29
N HIS A 838 -0.33 -1.39 24.46
CA HIS A 838 -0.22 -1.47 23.01
C HIS A 838 -0.65 -0.12 22.41
N VAL A 839 0.22 0.44 21.56
CA VAL A 839 0.04 1.73 20.90
C VAL A 839 0.27 1.54 19.41
N LYS A 840 -0.65 2.05 18.60
CA LYS A 840 -0.58 2.01 17.15
C LYS A 840 -0.90 3.38 16.56
N LEU A 841 0.03 3.88 15.76
CA LEU A 841 -0.02 5.18 15.09
C LEU A 841 -0.08 4.97 13.57
N ASN A 842 -0.85 5.80 12.87
CA ASN A 842 -0.80 5.92 11.40
C ASN A 842 -0.87 4.57 10.64
N ASN A 843 -1.79 3.69 11.03
CA ASN A 843 -2.01 2.34 10.48
C ASN A 843 -0.88 1.30 10.59
N LEU A 844 0.40 1.67 10.74
CA LEU A 844 1.53 0.74 10.61
C LEU A 844 2.61 0.85 11.70
N GLN A 845 2.78 2.00 12.34
CA GLN A 845 3.74 2.16 13.43
C GLN A 845 3.13 1.56 14.70
N GLU A 846 3.58 0.38 15.09
CA GLU A 846 2.96 -0.44 16.14
C GLU A 846 3.98 -0.81 17.24
N ARG A 847 3.59 -0.61 18.49
CA ARG A 847 4.44 -0.77 19.67
C ARG A 847 3.66 -1.48 20.76
N ILE A 848 4.24 -2.55 21.31
CA ILE A 848 3.76 -3.20 22.53
C ILE A 848 4.81 -2.98 23.61
N LEU A 849 4.36 -2.53 24.77
CA LEU A 849 5.14 -2.35 26.00
C LEU A 849 4.58 -3.34 27.04
N PRO A 850 5.08 -4.59 27.07
CA PRO A 850 4.58 -5.59 28.00
C PRO A 850 5.02 -5.29 29.44
N PHE A 851 4.15 -5.57 30.39
CA PHE A 851 4.46 -5.49 31.81
C PHE A 851 4.11 -6.78 32.55
N ASP A 852 5.01 -7.20 33.42
CA ASP A 852 4.98 -8.47 34.13
C ASP A 852 5.56 -8.31 35.55
N LYS A 853 5.80 -9.43 36.24
CA LYS A 853 6.48 -9.43 37.55
C LYS A 853 7.90 -8.85 37.51
N LYS A 854 8.59 -8.88 36.35
CA LYS A 854 9.94 -8.32 36.21
C LYS A 854 9.87 -6.79 36.18
N LEU A 855 8.87 -6.19 35.51
CA LEU A 855 8.68 -4.73 35.55
C LEU A 855 8.40 -4.23 36.99
N GLN A 856 7.66 -4.98 37.82
CA GLN A 856 7.50 -4.64 39.25
C GLN A 856 8.86 -4.50 39.96
N VAL A 857 9.81 -5.41 39.70
CA VAL A 857 11.16 -5.40 40.29
C VAL A 857 12.02 -4.28 39.69
N ASP A 858 11.96 -4.06 38.37
CA ASP A 858 12.78 -3.07 37.70
C ASP A 858 12.32 -1.63 37.98
N LEU A 859 11.01 -1.38 38.14
CA LEU A 859 10.48 -0.12 38.67
C LEU A 859 10.95 0.13 40.10
N ALA A 860 10.78 -0.84 41.00
CA ALA A 860 11.22 -0.71 42.40
C ALA A 860 12.72 -0.41 42.52
N ARG A 861 13.56 -1.04 41.68
CA ARG A 861 14.99 -0.73 41.58
C ARG A 861 15.25 0.69 41.06
N GLY A 862 14.60 1.08 39.97
CA GLY A 862 14.81 2.39 39.34
C GLY A 862 14.50 3.54 40.29
N PHE A 863 13.38 3.46 41.00
CA PHE A 863 13.02 4.43 42.04
C PHE A 863 13.97 4.39 43.23
N ALA A 864 14.39 3.22 43.73
CA ALA A 864 15.41 3.11 44.77
C ALA A 864 16.74 3.79 44.37
N THR A 865 17.21 3.62 43.12
CA THR A 865 18.42 4.31 42.63
C THR A 865 18.24 5.82 42.51
N HIS A 866 17.10 6.31 42.03
CA HIS A 866 16.83 7.75 41.95
C HIS A 866 16.76 8.38 43.35
N HIS A 867 16.05 7.74 44.27
CA HIS A 867 15.88 8.23 45.63
C HIS A 867 17.20 8.18 46.43
N TYR A 868 18.08 7.23 46.13
CA TYR A 868 19.44 7.16 46.68
C TYR A 868 20.35 8.26 46.12
N GLN A 869 20.26 8.56 44.81
CA GLN A 869 21.00 9.66 44.18
C GLN A 869 20.54 11.02 44.71
N GLU A 870 19.25 11.25 44.90
CA GLU A 870 18.73 12.47 45.53
C GLU A 870 19.11 12.62 47.01
N ARG A 871 19.33 11.50 47.73
CA ARG A 871 19.84 11.50 49.11
C ARG A 871 21.36 11.68 49.23
N GLN A 872 22.13 11.49 48.16
CA GLN A 872 23.56 11.83 48.12
C GLN A 872 23.85 13.20 47.46
N GLY A 873 22.86 13.78 46.77
CA GLY A 873 22.92 15.13 46.20
C GLY A 873 22.35 16.24 47.10
N ARG A 874 21.97 15.90 48.35
CA ARG A 874 21.56 16.83 49.42
C ARG A 874 22.47 16.65 50.63
#